data_AF-A0A955UP04-F1
#
_entry.id   AF-A0A955UP04-F1
#
_cell.length_a   1.000
_cell.length_b   1.000
_cell.length_c   1.000
_cell.angle_alpha   90.00
_cell.angle_beta   90.00
_cell.angle_gamma   90.00
#
_symmetry.space_group_name_H-M   'P 1'
#
loop_
_entity.id
_entity.type
_entity.pdbx_description
1 polymer ?
#
loop_
_entity_poly.entity_id
_entity_poly.type
_entity_poly.pdbx_seq_one_letter_code
_entity_poly.pdbx_strand_id
1 'polypeptide(L)'
;MSKTRPGRSPRPSRSFSLGLAITLACLSTLTACPEPDGASATAEASSPPAAKDETPAASAHPVGKPEPASAPRNPNERPLPAFEGTTVGGGRLALRDLLGSRVVLFFFNPEVAEAAPVAAAVESIAARAGDHNFRVVGIGVGSQTPALARFTSEHGLSFPVIDDSSGSITQLLRLRAPLAILGMDAEGYMSFAMGHFPVGPGLEEMVIGDLETQLRLDTGGTGGDGALYAWPQAPELGVVAMSDGKVLETADLRGRAAIVIFFLHTCPHCHKALEAIEGILDSLPADKRPRLVAVSIQNAPTDIRRSLAELGLDYFDPYLDPSGKATERWGITGGVPVVHVLDAEGRIRHRGQGWSEQRDPGMLRMTVAAVAGARVPMLLDPKGYSGNDVCGTCHQQEYATWRYTKHATAFDTLVTHAADRRTDCVGCHVVGFGEAGGYDFRRQPAHLENVGCESCHGRGGPHLSPGFVPKGDGSSGDTADYAAICSTCHNPTHSLGFDYATFHPRISHDRIASLPDAERAKLLASGGPNRELLPTTADYVGSNACQSCHPAEFETWQASPHARAVATLEAKGKAADADCLRCHTTAWDKPGGFPAGADVASHADLARVGCESCHGPGGAHVGDTTRKVGTILSLGDKCDSCVILKVCGSCHDAANDPGFEFEVEARIEAQRHGTTPSAATRAQQEGS
;
A
#
# COMPACT_ATOMS: atom_id res chain seq x y z
N MET A 1 39.39 -5.07 -50.87
CA MET A 1 40.12 -4.40 -51.96
C MET A 1 39.18 -3.41 -52.63
N SER A 2 39.14 -2.19 -52.08
CA SER A 2 39.70 -0.97 -52.69
C SER A 2 38.82 -0.38 -53.81
N LYS A 3 38.07 0.68 -53.47
CA LYS A 3 37.82 1.83 -54.35
C LYS A 3 37.64 3.08 -53.47
N THR A 4 38.68 3.89 -53.45
CA THR A 4 38.71 5.27 -52.95
C THR A 4 38.16 6.22 -54.02
N ARG A 5 37.46 7.28 -53.61
CA ARG A 5 37.73 8.67 -54.03
C ARG A 5 37.03 9.68 -53.10
N PRO A 6 37.52 10.93 -53.01
CA PRO A 6 37.41 11.78 -51.81
C PRO A 6 36.65 13.11 -52.05
N GLY A 7 36.36 13.79 -50.93
CA GLY A 7 36.54 15.25 -50.81
C GLY A 7 35.30 16.15 -50.89
N ARG A 8 34.89 16.71 -49.75
CA ARG A 8 34.42 18.12 -49.68
C ARG A 8 34.71 18.73 -48.30
N SER A 9 35.29 19.92 -48.35
CA SER A 9 35.79 20.76 -47.25
C SER A 9 34.69 21.47 -46.45
N PRO A 10 35.00 21.99 -45.23
CA PRO A 10 34.04 22.51 -44.27
C PRO A 10 33.85 24.04 -44.36
N ARG A 11 32.77 24.55 -43.77
CA ARG A 11 32.53 26.00 -43.52
C ARG A 11 31.82 26.18 -42.16
N PRO A 12 31.91 27.38 -41.54
CA PRO A 12 32.62 27.53 -40.28
C PRO A 12 31.74 27.87 -39.08
N SER A 13 32.35 27.72 -37.90
CA SER A 13 31.92 28.20 -36.59
C SER A 13 31.81 29.74 -36.53
N ARG A 14 30.82 30.23 -35.78
CA ARG A 14 30.79 31.60 -35.27
C ARG A 14 30.60 31.57 -33.76
N SER A 15 31.69 31.86 -33.07
CA SER A 15 31.72 32.30 -31.68
C SER A 15 31.30 33.76 -31.62
N PHE A 16 30.52 34.13 -30.61
CA PHE A 16 30.38 35.52 -30.18
C PHE A 16 30.63 35.57 -28.67
N SER A 17 31.76 36.17 -28.32
CA SER A 17 32.02 36.74 -26.99
C SER A 17 32.17 38.24 -27.20
N LEU A 18 31.46 39.03 -26.39
CA LEU A 18 31.87 40.41 -26.12
C LEU A 18 31.47 40.73 -24.67
N GLY A 19 32.47 40.89 -23.83
CA GLY A 19 32.35 41.61 -22.58
C GLY A 19 32.75 43.07 -22.78
N LEU A 20 32.19 43.96 -21.97
CA LEU A 20 32.92 45.13 -21.47
C LEU A 20 32.31 45.59 -20.14
N ALA A 21 33.20 45.80 -19.18
CA ALA A 21 32.96 46.25 -17.81
C ALA A 21 33.27 47.75 -17.66
N ILE A 22 32.59 48.45 -16.75
CA ILE A 22 32.98 49.72 -16.07
C ILE A 22 32.23 49.72 -14.71
N THR A 23 32.82 49.38 -13.54
CA THR A 23 33.45 50.22 -12.46
C THR A 23 32.68 51.52 -12.12
N LEU A 24 32.48 52.04 -10.90
CA LEU A 24 33.07 51.91 -9.55
C LEU A 24 32.21 52.72 -8.52
N ALA A 25 32.48 52.51 -7.22
CA ALA A 25 32.37 53.46 -6.08
C ALA A 25 30.98 53.67 -5.43
N CYS A 26 30.70 53.41 -4.14
CA CYS A 26 31.35 53.65 -2.83
C CYS A 26 30.52 54.62 -1.96
N LEU A 27 30.32 54.19 -0.69
CA LEU A 27 30.26 54.96 0.57
C LEU A 27 28.94 55.64 1.06
N SER A 28 28.41 55.04 2.14
CA SER A 28 28.05 55.59 3.48
C SER A 28 27.11 56.81 3.63
N THR A 29 26.12 56.69 4.53
CA THR A 29 26.09 57.39 5.86
C THR A 29 24.91 56.96 6.74
N LEU A 30 25.15 57.07 8.06
CA LEU A 30 24.33 56.85 9.25
C LEU A 30 23.21 57.91 9.49
N THR A 31 22.44 57.66 10.57
CA THR A 31 21.59 58.56 11.41
C THR A 31 20.11 58.66 11.00
N ALA A 32 19.10 58.70 11.87
CA ALA A 32 18.93 58.57 13.33
C ALA A 32 17.41 58.44 13.62
N CYS A 33 17.05 58.01 14.84
CA CYS A 33 15.69 58.05 15.42
C CYS A 33 15.06 59.46 15.42
N PRO A 34 13.73 59.55 15.62
CA PRO A 34 13.28 59.94 16.97
C PRO A 34 11.96 59.28 17.45
N GLU A 35 11.87 59.05 18.77
CA GLU A 35 10.62 59.09 19.53
C GLU A 35 10.28 60.55 19.90
N PRO A 36 9.04 60.81 20.35
CA PRO A 36 8.93 61.34 21.72
C PRO A 36 7.73 60.80 22.55
N ASP A 37 8.00 60.62 23.85
CA ASP A 37 7.23 60.99 25.07
C ASP A 37 5.72 61.28 24.93
N GLY A 38 4.79 60.81 25.76
CA GLY A 38 4.82 60.48 27.19
C GLY A 38 3.68 61.27 27.88
N ALA A 39 2.81 60.61 28.67
CA ALA A 39 2.14 61.13 29.87
C ALA A 39 0.98 60.25 30.37
N SER A 40 0.94 60.12 31.69
CA SER A 40 -0.02 59.41 32.56
C SER A 40 -1.09 60.37 33.10
N ALA A 41 -2.31 59.87 33.37
CA ALA A 41 -3.25 60.35 34.41
C ALA A 41 -4.51 59.42 34.46
N THR A 42 -4.66 58.54 35.46
CA THR A 42 -5.49 58.63 36.70
C THR A 42 -7.01 58.45 36.58
N ALA A 43 -7.53 57.60 37.49
CA ALA A 43 -8.80 57.68 38.26
C ALA A 43 -9.93 56.66 37.96
N GLU A 44 -9.97 55.64 38.83
CA GLU A 44 -11.08 55.18 39.68
C GLU A 44 -12.52 54.95 39.17
N ALA A 45 -12.93 53.68 39.41
CA ALA A 45 -14.15 53.23 40.11
C ALA A 45 -15.53 53.43 39.49
N SER A 46 -16.20 52.30 39.20
CA SER A 46 -17.47 51.92 39.87
C SER A 46 -17.96 50.53 39.43
N SER A 47 -18.16 49.64 40.39
CA SER A 47 -19.06 48.46 40.27
C SER A 47 -20.47 48.87 40.68
N PRO A 48 -21.54 48.33 40.07
CA PRO A 48 -22.37 47.32 40.76
C PRO A 48 -23.14 46.37 39.78
N PRO A 49 -24.06 45.50 40.24
CA PRO A 49 -23.93 44.43 41.22
C PRO A 49 -24.25 43.04 40.62
N ALA A 50 -23.99 41.99 41.40
CA ALA A 50 -24.28 40.60 41.09
C ALA A 50 -25.78 40.32 40.88
N ALA A 51 -26.10 39.59 39.81
CA ALA A 51 -27.31 38.77 39.69
C ALA A 51 -26.87 37.31 39.53
N LYS A 52 -27.39 36.46 40.41
CA LYS A 52 -27.23 35.01 40.35
C LYS A 52 -28.12 34.49 39.24
N ASP A 53 -27.54 33.79 38.27
CA ASP A 53 -28.26 32.84 37.45
C ASP A 53 -27.44 31.56 37.33
N GLU A 54 -28.07 30.47 37.73
CA GLU A 54 -27.56 29.11 37.65
C GLU A 54 -27.34 28.75 36.18
N THR A 55 -26.10 28.45 35.81
CA THR A 55 -25.77 27.85 34.51
C THR A 55 -25.55 26.35 34.72
N PRO A 56 -26.25 25.48 33.96
CA PRO A 56 -26.02 24.05 34.00
C PRO A 56 -24.65 23.75 33.40
N ALA A 57 -23.95 22.78 34.01
CA ALA A 57 -22.65 22.31 33.57
C ALA A 57 -22.65 21.99 32.07
N ALA A 58 -21.99 22.85 31.29
CA ALA A 58 -21.63 22.54 29.91
C ALA A 58 -20.55 21.46 29.95
N SER A 59 -20.94 20.24 29.62
CA SER A 59 -20.04 19.17 29.23
C SER A 59 -19.14 19.68 28.11
N ALA A 60 -17.85 19.85 28.41
CA ALA A 60 -16.83 20.11 27.41
C ALA A 60 -16.79 18.92 26.45
N HIS A 61 -17.31 19.12 25.24
CA HIS A 61 -16.98 18.26 24.12
C HIS A 61 -15.47 18.43 23.83
N PRO A 62 -14.69 17.35 23.70
CA PRO A 62 -13.30 17.48 23.35
C PRO A 62 -13.21 18.08 21.94
N VAL A 63 -12.49 19.19 21.83
CA VAL A 63 -12.08 19.79 20.56
C VAL A 63 -11.23 18.75 19.84
N GLY A 64 -11.70 18.24 18.70
CA GLY A 64 -10.95 17.31 17.86
C GLY A 64 -9.63 17.90 17.41
N LYS A 65 -8.54 17.13 17.52
CA LYS A 65 -7.21 17.49 17.01
C LYS A 65 -7.23 17.61 15.47
N PRO A 66 -6.29 18.36 14.86
CA PRO A 66 -6.11 18.36 13.42
C PRO A 66 -5.61 16.98 12.97
N GLU A 67 -6.33 16.35 12.04
CA GLU A 67 -5.86 15.15 11.33
C GLU A 67 -4.60 15.48 10.50
N PRO A 68 -3.64 14.55 10.36
CA PRO A 68 -2.51 14.74 9.43
C PRO A 68 -3.01 15.08 8.03
N ALA A 69 -2.31 16.01 7.37
CA ALA A 69 -2.72 16.53 6.07
C ALA A 69 -2.73 15.41 5.01
N SER A 70 -3.93 14.91 4.71
CA SER A 70 -4.18 14.06 3.55
C SER A 70 -3.91 14.84 2.27
N ALA A 71 -3.37 14.15 1.27
CA ALA A 71 -3.11 14.76 -0.01
C ALA A 71 -4.40 15.24 -0.70
N PRO A 72 -4.36 16.31 -1.50
CA PRO A 72 -5.50 16.71 -2.31
C PRO A 72 -5.86 15.61 -3.32
N ARG A 73 -7.16 15.44 -3.58
CA ARG A 73 -7.67 14.46 -4.55
C ARG A 73 -7.62 14.96 -5.97
N ASN A 74 -7.58 14.03 -6.92
CA ASN A 74 -7.81 14.32 -8.31
C ASN A 74 -9.29 14.76 -8.49
N PRO A 75 -9.56 15.87 -9.20
CA PRO A 75 -10.94 16.33 -9.43
C PRO A 75 -11.87 15.34 -10.14
N ASN A 76 -11.32 14.30 -10.78
CA ASN A 76 -12.09 13.25 -11.43
C ASN A 76 -12.54 12.13 -10.48
N GLU A 77 -11.93 12.03 -9.30
CA GLU A 77 -12.41 11.11 -8.27
C GLU A 77 -13.82 11.50 -7.81
N ARG A 78 -14.62 10.51 -7.41
CA ARG A 78 -16.03 10.71 -7.08
C ARG A 78 -16.30 10.26 -5.65
N PRO A 79 -16.70 11.17 -4.75
CA PRO A 79 -17.16 10.77 -3.43
C PRO A 79 -18.49 10.02 -3.58
N LEU A 80 -18.70 9.01 -2.74
CA LEU A 80 -20.02 8.41 -2.63
C LEU A 80 -20.99 9.42 -1.99
N PRO A 81 -22.21 9.59 -2.55
CA PRO A 81 -23.26 10.34 -1.89
C PRO A 81 -23.51 9.83 -0.47
N ALA A 82 -23.66 10.75 0.48
CA ALA A 82 -24.00 10.39 1.85
C ALA A 82 -25.37 9.69 1.89
N PHE A 83 -25.43 8.55 2.57
CA PHE A 83 -26.66 7.81 2.83
C PHE A 83 -26.71 7.32 4.27
N GLU A 84 -27.91 6.95 4.69
CA GLU A 84 -28.18 6.27 5.94
C GLU A 84 -29.33 5.28 5.74
N GLY A 85 -29.37 4.25 6.57
CA GLY A 85 -30.44 3.27 6.52
C GLY A 85 -30.58 2.47 7.81
N THR A 86 -31.68 1.73 7.89
CA THR A 86 -31.96 0.81 9.00
C THR A 86 -31.45 -0.57 8.62
N THR A 87 -30.65 -1.16 9.50
CA THR A 87 -30.19 -2.53 9.36
C THR A 87 -31.31 -3.53 9.61
N VAL A 88 -31.21 -4.73 9.05
CA VAL A 88 -32.13 -5.84 9.31
C VAL A 88 -32.26 -6.16 10.81
N GLY A 89 -31.20 -5.92 11.59
CA GLY A 89 -31.19 -6.04 13.05
C GLY A 89 -31.82 -4.86 13.82
N GLY A 90 -32.36 -3.85 13.13
CA GLY A 90 -33.02 -2.68 13.73
C GLY A 90 -32.08 -1.53 14.14
N GLY A 91 -30.77 -1.69 13.99
CA GLY A 91 -29.80 -0.60 14.18
C GLY A 91 -29.79 0.40 13.03
N ARG A 92 -29.30 1.62 13.24
CA ARG A 92 -29.09 2.63 12.18
C ARG A 92 -27.61 2.65 11.79
N LEU A 93 -27.35 2.76 10.49
CA LEU A 93 -25.99 2.89 9.95
C LEU A 93 -25.96 4.00 8.89
N ALA A 94 -25.01 4.92 9.01
CA ALA A 94 -24.77 5.97 8.03
C ALA A 94 -23.37 5.85 7.41
N LEU A 95 -23.20 6.34 6.19
CA LEU A 95 -21.90 6.34 5.49
C LEU A 95 -20.81 7.04 6.31
N ARG A 96 -21.16 8.08 7.07
CA ARG A 96 -20.21 8.82 7.93
C ARG A 96 -19.59 7.93 9.01
N ASP A 97 -20.31 6.90 9.46
CA ASP A 97 -19.87 5.98 10.52
C ASP A 97 -18.88 4.93 9.99
N LEU A 98 -18.64 4.97 8.67
CA LEU A 98 -17.78 4.05 7.93
C LEU A 98 -16.46 4.70 7.47
N LEU A 99 -16.34 6.03 7.63
CA LEU A 99 -15.10 6.76 7.32
C LEU A 99 -13.96 6.35 8.26
N GLY A 100 -12.72 6.55 7.81
CA GLY A 100 -11.51 6.06 8.49
C GLY A 100 -11.17 4.59 8.18
N SER A 101 -12.06 3.88 7.49
CA SER A 101 -11.85 2.51 7.00
C SER A 101 -12.25 2.39 5.54
N ARG A 102 -11.59 1.51 4.79
CA ARG A 102 -12.04 1.15 3.45
C ARG A 102 -13.35 0.36 3.56
N VAL A 103 -14.25 0.42 2.58
CA VAL A 103 -15.51 -0.33 2.68
C VAL A 103 -15.91 -1.01 1.38
N VAL A 104 -16.40 -2.24 1.53
CA VAL A 104 -17.09 -3.01 0.51
C VAL A 104 -18.61 -2.90 0.76
N LEU A 105 -19.30 -2.26 -0.17
CA LEU A 105 -20.77 -2.17 -0.20
C LEU A 105 -21.30 -3.27 -1.13
N PHE A 106 -21.95 -4.27 -0.56
CA PHE A 106 -22.54 -5.39 -1.29
C PHE A 106 -24.05 -5.18 -1.48
N PHE A 107 -24.45 -4.81 -2.68
CA PHE A 107 -25.85 -4.63 -3.07
C PHE A 107 -26.40 -5.94 -3.61
N PHE A 108 -27.50 -6.44 -3.06
CA PHE A 108 -28.08 -7.70 -3.50
C PHE A 108 -29.60 -7.73 -3.37
N ASN A 109 -30.25 -8.37 -4.34
CA ASN A 109 -31.62 -8.85 -4.20
C ASN A 109 -31.58 -10.37 -3.95
N PRO A 110 -32.10 -10.87 -2.81
CA PRO A 110 -32.05 -12.29 -2.46
C PRO A 110 -32.85 -13.20 -3.42
N GLU A 111 -33.68 -12.64 -4.28
CA GLU A 111 -34.49 -13.38 -5.26
C GLU A 111 -33.73 -13.66 -6.57
N VAL A 112 -32.54 -13.11 -6.74
CA VAL A 112 -31.67 -13.30 -7.91
C VAL A 112 -30.73 -14.50 -7.65
N ALA A 113 -30.58 -15.38 -8.65
CA ALA A 113 -29.89 -16.66 -8.48
C ALA A 113 -28.40 -16.49 -8.11
N GLU A 114 -27.78 -15.43 -8.59
CA GLU A 114 -26.38 -15.06 -8.38
C GLU A 114 -26.13 -14.51 -6.98
N ALA A 115 -27.16 -14.09 -6.23
CA ALA A 115 -26.98 -13.44 -4.94
C ALA A 115 -26.32 -14.37 -3.91
N ALA A 116 -26.72 -15.65 -3.87
CA ALA A 116 -26.19 -16.64 -2.92
C ALA A 116 -24.67 -16.89 -3.08
N PRO A 117 -24.14 -17.25 -4.28
CA PRO A 117 -22.70 -17.46 -4.44
C PRO A 117 -21.88 -16.17 -4.25
N VAL A 118 -22.40 -15.00 -4.66
CA VAL A 118 -21.71 -13.73 -4.42
C VAL A 118 -21.68 -13.37 -2.93
N ALA A 119 -22.76 -13.66 -2.19
CA ALA A 119 -22.79 -13.45 -0.74
C ALA A 119 -21.79 -14.35 -0.01
N ALA A 120 -21.65 -15.62 -0.43
CA ALA A 120 -20.63 -16.53 0.10
C ALA A 120 -19.20 -16.00 -0.13
N ALA A 121 -18.92 -15.49 -1.34
CA ALA A 121 -17.64 -14.86 -1.66
C ALA A 121 -17.36 -13.63 -0.78
N VAL A 122 -18.35 -12.74 -0.62
CA VAL A 122 -18.22 -11.53 0.20
C VAL A 122 -18.02 -11.87 1.69
N GLU A 123 -18.70 -12.88 2.23
CA GLU A 123 -18.52 -13.34 3.61
C GLU A 123 -17.11 -13.92 3.85
N SER A 124 -16.60 -14.71 2.90
CA SER A 124 -15.22 -15.22 2.95
C SER A 124 -14.19 -14.09 3.06
N ILE A 125 -14.42 -13.00 2.31
CA ILE A 125 -13.59 -11.80 2.38
C ILE A 125 -13.82 -11.04 3.69
N ALA A 126 -15.05 -10.93 4.17
CA ALA A 126 -15.39 -10.22 5.41
C ALA A 126 -14.64 -10.76 6.64
N ALA A 127 -14.33 -12.07 6.67
CA ALA A 127 -13.53 -12.67 7.73
C ALA A 127 -12.12 -12.06 7.87
N ARG A 128 -11.60 -11.45 6.80
CA ARG A 128 -10.27 -10.80 6.73
C ARG A 128 -10.33 -9.29 6.93
N ALA A 129 -11.53 -8.74 7.14
CA ALA A 129 -11.77 -7.31 7.32
C ALA A 129 -10.84 -6.72 8.38
N GLY A 130 -10.74 -7.41 9.53
CA GLY A 130 -9.87 -7.14 10.69
C GLY A 130 -8.41 -6.87 10.33
N ASP A 131 -7.78 -7.79 9.62
CA ASP A 131 -6.33 -7.68 9.40
C ASP A 131 -5.95 -6.62 8.34
N HIS A 132 -6.92 -5.98 7.66
CA HIS A 132 -6.71 -5.20 6.43
C HIS A 132 -7.44 -3.84 6.33
N ASN A 133 -7.99 -3.33 7.45
CA ASN A 133 -8.73 -2.06 7.58
C ASN A 133 -9.74 -1.80 6.48
N PHE A 134 -10.62 -2.79 6.32
CA PHE A 134 -11.85 -2.60 5.59
C PHE A 134 -13.05 -3.11 6.36
N ARG A 135 -14.24 -2.65 5.98
CA ARG A 135 -15.52 -3.13 6.50
C ARG A 135 -16.40 -3.59 5.35
N VAL A 136 -17.30 -4.51 5.64
CA VAL A 136 -18.32 -4.95 4.69
C VAL A 136 -19.68 -4.47 5.18
N VAL A 137 -20.50 -3.98 4.26
CA VAL A 137 -21.90 -3.63 4.53
C VAL A 137 -22.76 -4.19 3.41
N GLY A 138 -23.76 -4.98 3.77
CA GLY A 138 -24.79 -5.44 2.83
C GLY A 138 -25.87 -4.37 2.63
N ILE A 139 -26.40 -4.26 1.43
CA ILE A 139 -27.57 -3.44 1.11
C ILE A 139 -28.56 -4.33 0.36
N GLY A 140 -29.66 -4.68 1.02
CA GLY A 140 -30.74 -5.47 0.44
C GLY A 140 -31.61 -4.63 -0.48
N VAL A 141 -31.67 -4.95 -1.76
CA VAL A 141 -32.32 -4.13 -2.80
C VAL A 141 -33.61 -4.78 -3.29
N GLY A 142 -34.71 -4.01 -3.29
CA GLY A 142 -35.93 -4.36 -4.02
C GLY A 142 -36.66 -5.64 -3.57
N SER A 143 -36.34 -6.17 -2.39
CA SER A 143 -37.05 -7.30 -1.78
C SER A 143 -37.86 -6.82 -0.56
N GLN A 144 -38.15 -7.70 0.40
CA GLN A 144 -38.84 -7.36 1.65
C GLN A 144 -37.94 -7.68 2.85
N THR A 145 -38.06 -6.92 3.94
CA THR A 145 -37.29 -7.14 5.18
C THR A 145 -37.26 -8.59 5.65
N PRO A 146 -38.38 -9.37 5.65
CA PRO A 146 -38.34 -10.77 6.05
C PRO A 146 -37.52 -11.66 5.12
N ALA A 147 -37.53 -11.39 3.81
CA ALA A 147 -36.74 -12.13 2.83
C ALA A 147 -35.24 -11.84 3.01
N LEU A 148 -34.89 -10.56 3.26
CA LEU A 148 -33.52 -10.16 3.58
C LEU A 148 -33.02 -10.79 4.89
N ALA A 149 -33.85 -10.81 5.94
CA ALA A 149 -33.53 -11.46 7.20
C ALA A 149 -33.30 -12.96 7.04
N ARG A 150 -34.16 -13.63 6.25
CA ARG A 150 -34.01 -15.05 5.95
C ARG A 150 -32.70 -15.30 5.20
N PHE A 151 -32.42 -14.56 4.15
CA PHE A 151 -31.20 -14.69 3.35
C PHE A 151 -29.94 -14.46 4.20
N THR A 152 -29.92 -13.40 5.02
CA THR A 152 -28.81 -13.07 5.92
C THR A 152 -28.53 -14.23 6.89
N SER A 153 -29.59 -14.80 7.49
CA SER A 153 -29.47 -15.94 8.40
C SER A 153 -29.09 -17.25 7.70
N GLU A 154 -29.63 -17.51 6.50
CA GLU A 154 -29.38 -18.75 5.73
C GLU A 154 -27.94 -18.82 5.26
N HIS A 155 -27.35 -17.68 4.90
CA HIS A 155 -25.96 -17.57 4.42
C HIS A 155 -24.97 -17.16 5.51
N GLY A 156 -25.42 -16.94 6.75
CA GLY A 156 -24.55 -16.66 7.89
C GLY A 156 -23.73 -15.37 7.77
N LEU A 157 -24.30 -14.33 7.14
CA LEU A 157 -23.57 -13.08 6.91
C LEU A 157 -23.22 -12.40 8.24
N SER A 158 -21.93 -12.18 8.50
CA SER A 158 -21.42 -11.62 9.76
C SER A 158 -21.45 -10.09 9.80
N PHE A 159 -21.60 -9.45 8.65
CA PHE A 159 -21.62 -7.99 8.49
C PHE A 159 -23.04 -7.40 8.53
N PRO A 160 -23.19 -6.11 8.89
CA PRO A 160 -24.50 -5.45 8.92
C PRO A 160 -25.10 -5.34 7.52
N VAL A 161 -26.40 -5.62 7.42
CA VAL A 161 -27.19 -5.49 6.18
C VAL A 161 -28.23 -4.39 6.36
N ILE A 162 -28.16 -3.34 5.54
CA ILE A 162 -29.17 -2.28 5.43
C ILE A 162 -30.33 -2.75 4.55
N ASP A 163 -31.55 -2.47 4.99
CA ASP A 163 -32.75 -2.68 4.19
C ASP A 163 -32.99 -1.46 3.25
N ASP A 164 -32.71 -1.63 1.96
CA ASP A 164 -33.05 -0.67 0.88
C ASP A 164 -34.20 -1.20 0.00
N SER A 165 -35.20 -1.86 0.60
CA SER A 165 -36.42 -2.27 -0.11
C SER A 165 -37.17 -1.09 -0.74
N SER A 166 -36.97 0.13 -0.20
CA SER A 166 -37.52 1.37 -0.78
C SER A 166 -36.79 1.86 -2.03
N GLY A 167 -35.57 1.38 -2.28
CA GLY A 167 -34.70 1.83 -3.37
C GLY A 167 -34.06 3.21 -3.16
N SER A 168 -34.15 3.78 -1.95
CA SER A 168 -33.62 5.11 -1.62
C SER A 168 -32.11 5.24 -1.86
N ILE A 169 -31.33 4.25 -1.42
CA ILE A 169 -29.86 4.25 -1.53
C ILE A 169 -29.46 3.92 -2.96
N THR A 170 -30.06 2.88 -3.55
CA THR A 170 -29.77 2.47 -4.93
C THR A 170 -30.13 3.55 -5.96
N GLN A 171 -31.24 4.27 -5.78
CA GLN A 171 -31.60 5.41 -6.62
C GLN A 171 -30.60 6.57 -6.48
N LEU A 172 -30.16 6.86 -5.25
CA LEU A 172 -29.15 7.88 -4.98
C LEU A 172 -27.82 7.57 -5.67
N LEU A 173 -27.40 6.30 -5.64
CA LEU A 173 -26.18 5.81 -6.29
C LEU A 173 -26.36 5.52 -7.78
N ARG A 174 -27.59 5.67 -8.31
CA ARG A 174 -27.96 5.35 -9.70
C ARG A 174 -27.64 3.90 -10.08
N LEU A 175 -27.63 3.00 -9.11
CA LEU A 175 -27.46 1.57 -9.32
C LEU A 175 -28.77 0.98 -9.86
N ARG A 176 -28.71 0.40 -11.06
CA ARG A 176 -29.87 -0.25 -11.71
C ARG A 176 -29.79 -1.77 -11.68
N ALA A 177 -28.64 -2.32 -11.31
CA ALA A 177 -28.45 -3.76 -11.23
C ALA A 177 -28.98 -4.28 -9.89
N PRO A 178 -29.64 -5.46 -9.86
CA PRO A 178 -30.11 -6.08 -8.63
C PRO A 178 -28.97 -6.71 -7.80
N LEU A 179 -27.75 -6.73 -8.35
CA LEU A 179 -26.55 -7.27 -7.73
C LEU A 179 -25.35 -6.40 -8.13
N ALA A 180 -24.62 -5.88 -7.16
CA ALA A 180 -23.42 -5.08 -7.38
C ALA A 180 -22.51 -5.08 -6.15
N ILE A 181 -21.21 -4.88 -6.35
CA ILE A 181 -20.26 -4.61 -5.27
C ILE A 181 -19.57 -3.28 -5.57
N LEU A 182 -19.58 -2.36 -4.61
CA LEU A 182 -18.83 -1.11 -4.71
C LEU A 182 -17.76 -1.05 -3.61
N GLY A 183 -16.56 -0.61 -3.97
CA GLY A 183 -15.51 -0.28 -3.04
C GLY A 183 -15.47 1.22 -2.76
N MET A 184 -15.21 1.60 -1.51
CA MET A 184 -14.79 2.95 -1.16
C MET A 184 -13.50 2.94 -0.33
N ASP A 185 -12.73 4.00 -0.43
CA ASP A 185 -11.63 4.27 0.47
C ASP A 185 -12.09 4.93 1.77
N ALA A 186 -11.15 5.15 2.69
CA ALA A 186 -11.43 5.67 4.03
C ALA A 186 -11.95 7.12 4.09
N GLU A 187 -11.81 7.89 3.02
CA GLU A 187 -12.39 9.24 2.94
C GLU A 187 -13.76 9.24 2.22
N GLY A 188 -14.28 8.05 1.88
CA GLY A 188 -15.61 7.88 1.27
C GLY A 188 -15.64 8.04 -0.24
N TYR A 189 -14.51 7.92 -0.93
CA TYR A 189 -14.44 7.99 -2.39
C TYR A 189 -14.48 6.60 -3.02
N MET A 190 -15.19 6.49 -4.14
CA MET A 190 -15.32 5.22 -4.86
C MET A 190 -13.95 4.77 -5.39
N SER A 191 -13.55 3.55 -5.05
CA SER A 191 -12.27 2.94 -5.46
C SER A 191 -12.44 1.89 -6.54
N PHE A 192 -13.50 1.08 -6.49
CA PHE A 192 -13.83 0.09 -7.52
C PHE A 192 -15.33 -0.18 -7.59
N ALA A 193 -15.77 -0.83 -8.67
CA ALA A 193 -17.15 -1.26 -8.85
C ALA A 193 -17.22 -2.56 -9.66
N MET A 194 -18.06 -3.49 -9.23
CA MET A 194 -18.37 -4.75 -9.92
C MET A 194 -19.88 -4.86 -10.08
N GLY A 195 -20.34 -5.20 -11.27
CA GLY A 195 -21.78 -5.26 -11.58
C GLY A 195 -22.18 -6.31 -12.61
N HIS A 196 -21.24 -7.18 -12.99
CA HIS A 196 -21.50 -8.31 -13.89
C HIS A 196 -21.01 -9.59 -13.23
N PHE A 197 -21.93 -10.51 -12.97
CA PHE A 197 -21.67 -11.77 -12.29
C PHE A 197 -22.25 -12.89 -13.17
N PRO A 198 -21.43 -13.56 -14.00
CA PRO A 198 -21.94 -14.57 -14.92
C PRO A 198 -22.46 -15.79 -14.15
N VAL A 199 -23.65 -16.28 -14.52
CA VAL A 199 -24.21 -17.50 -13.94
C VAL A 199 -23.40 -18.70 -14.39
N GLY A 200 -22.75 -19.39 -13.45
CA GLY A 200 -21.98 -20.59 -13.75
C GLY A 200 -21.23 -21.15 -12.54
N PRO A 201 -20.66 -22.36 -12.67
CA PRO A 201 -19.70 -22.87 -11.69
C PRO A 201 -18.47 -21.95 -11.65
N GLY A 202 -17.90 -21.70 -10.46
CA GLY A 202 -16.72 -20.86 -10.32
C GLY A 202 -17.00 -19.37 -10.05
N LEU A 203 -18.26 -18.95 -10.01
CA LEU A 203 -18.62 -17.54 -9.74
C LEU A 203 -18.10 -17.07 -8.37
N GLU A 204 -18.21 -17.92 -7.34
CA GLU A 204 -17.73 -17.59 -6.00
C GLU A 204 -16.22 -17.33 -6.00
N GLU A 205 -15.44 -18.25 -6.56
CA GLU A 205 -13.99 -18.15 -6.65
C GLU A 205 -13.54 -16.95 -7.49
N MET A 206 -14.27 -16.64 -8.58
CA MET A 206 -14.03 -15.45 -9.40
C MET A 206 -14.20 -14.17 -8.57
N VAL A 207 -15.29 -14.05 -7.83
CA VAL A 207 -15.57 -12.86 -7.01
C VAL A 207 -14.57 -12.74 -5.85
N ILE A 208 -14.17 -13.85 -5.23
CA ILE A 208 -13.10 -13.85 -4.23
C ILE A 208 -11.82 -13.29 -4.83
N GLY A 209 -11.36 -13.82 -5.98
CA GLY A 209 -10.12 -13.36 -6.61
C GLY A 209 -10.16 -11.89 -7.05
N ASP A 210 -11.29 -11.43 -7.57
CA ASP A 210 -11.48 -10.00 -7.90
C ASP A 210 -11.44 -9.13 -6.64
N LEU A 211 -12.14 -9.52 -5.56
CA LEU A 211 -12.11 -8.79 -4.28
C LEU A 211 -10.71 -8.78 -3.65
N GLU A 212 -10.00 -9.90 -3.63
CA GLU A 212 -8.63 -9.98 -3.13
C GLU A 212 -7.70 -9.03 -3.89
N THR A 213 -7.87 -8.95 -5.21
CA THR A 213 -7.11 -8.03 -6.07
C THR A 213 -7.47 -6.57 -5.76
N GLN A 214 -8.75 -6.22 -5.76
CA GLN A 214 -9.20 -4.84 -5.52
C GLN A 214 -8.87 -4.36 -4.09
N LEU A 215 -8.95 -5.27 -3.12
CA LEU A 215 -8.67 -4.98 -1.73
C LEU A 215 -7.18 -5.12 -1.36
N ARG A 216 -6.34 -5.63 -2.28
CA ARG A 216 -4.92 -5.92 -2.06
C ARG A 216 -4.68 -6.87 -0.89
N LEU A 217 -5.50 -7.92 -0.82
CA LEU A 217 -5.43 -8.93 0.23
C LEU A 217 -4.43 -10.03 -0.10
N ASP A 218 -4.10 -10.22 -1.38
CA ASP A 218 -3.03 -11.11 -1.80
C ASP A 218 -1.67 -10.42 -1.62
N THR A 219 -0.96 -10.78 -0.56
CA THR A 219 0.35 -10.22 -0.17
C THR A 219 1.49 -10.85 -0.96
N GLY A 220 1.32 -10.99 -2.28
CA GLY A 220 2.41 -11.35 -3.19
C GLY A 220 2.94 -12.76 -2.96
N GLY A 221 2.04 -13.74 -2.83
CA GLY A 221 2.43 -15.13 -3.01
C GLY A 221 2.98 -15.31 -4.43
N THR A 222 4.30 -15.23 -4.62
CA THR A 222 4.92 -15.91 -5.76
C THR A 222 4.57 -17.38 -5.56
N GLY A 223 3.54 -17.86 -6.25
CA GLY A 223 2.93 -19.18 -6.12
C GLY A 223 3.84 -20.34 -6.54
N GLY A 224 5.12 -20.26 -6.25
CA GLY A 224 6.06 -21.36 -6.40
C GLY A 224 7.02 -21.31 -5.24
N ASP A 225 6.68 -21.97 -4.14
CA ASP A 225 7.54 -22.58 -3.09
C ASP A 225 8.91 -21.92 -2.79
N GLY A 226 9.04 -20.61 -2.99
CA GLY A 226 10.28 -19.85 -2.94
C GLY A 226 11.20 -19.94 -4.16
N ALA A 227 10.76 -20.38 -5.34
CA ALA A 227 11.57 -20.42 -6.56
C ALA A 227 11.79 -19.02 -7.19
N LEU A 228 13.05 -18.65 -7.46
CA LEU A 228 13.41 -17.32 -8.01
C LEU A 228 12.78 -17.01 -9.38
N TYR A 229 12.62 -18.02 -10.23
CA TYR A 229 12.17 -17.87 -11.61
C TYR A 229 10.93 -18.72 -11.91
N ALA A 230 9.95 -18.70 -11.00
CA ALA A 230 8.67 -19.37 -11.19
C ALA A 230 7.71 -18.50 -12.05
N TRP A 231 7.99 -18.42 -13.35
CA TRP A 231 7.05 -17.79 -14.29
C TRP A 231 5.84 -18.71 -14.53
N PRO A 232 4.60 -18.22 -14.39
CA PRO A 232 3.42 -19.06 -14.53
C PRO A 232 3.26 -19.55 -15.97
N GLN A 233 2.77 -20.78 -16.12
CA GLN A 233 2.45 -21.34 -17.43
C GLN A 233 1.19 -20.67 -17.97
N ALA A 234 1.18 -20.35 -19.27
CA ALA A 234 0.02 -19.73 -19.90
C ALA A 234 -1.21 -20.66 -19.85
N PRO A 235 -2.40 -20.16 -19.48
CA PRO A 235 -3.63 -20.94 -19.52
C PRO A 235 -3.96 -21.43 -20.93
N GLU A 236 -4.84 -22.43 -21.04
CA GLU A 236 -5.36 -22.89 -22.33
C GLU A 236 -6.16 -21.78 -23.06
N LEU A 237 -5.92 -21.64 -24.36
CA LEU A 237 -6.63 -20.71 -25.25
C LEU A 237 -7.88 -21.35 -25.86
N GLY A 238 -7.74 -22.36 -26.72
CA GLY A 238 -8.88 -22.94 -27.44
C GLY A 238 -9.65 -21.95 -28.32
N VAL A 239 -8.96 -20.99 -28.94
CA VAL A 239 -9.56 -19.89 -29.72
C VAL A 239 -9.64 -20.22 -31.21
N VAL A 240 -10.59 -19.64 -31.94
CA VAL A 240 -10.86 -19.98 -33.35
C VAL A 240 -10.36 -18.89 -34.28
N ALA A 241 -9.51 -19.23 -35.25
CA ALA A 241 -9.02 -18.31 -36.27
C ALA A 241 -10.18 -17.80 -37.14
N MET A 242 -10.24 -16.48 -37.36
CA MET A 242 -11.35 -15.87 -38.11
C MET A 242 -11.25 -16.15 -39.62
N SER A 243 -10.06 -16.43 -40.15
CA SER A 243 -9.84 -16.69 -41.58
C SER A 243 -10.29 -18.08 -42.03
N ASP A 244 -9.93 -19.13 -41.28
CA ASP A 244 -10.10 -20.52 -41.70
C ASP A 244 -10.82 -21.41 -40.68
N GLY A 245 -11.21 -20.86 -39.52
CA GLY A 245 -11.94 -21.57 -38.48
C GLY A 245 -11.10 -22.60 -37.71
N LYS A 246 -9.77 -22.63 -37.89
CA LYS A 246 -8.92 -23.55 -37.12
C LYS A 246 -8.83 -23.13 -35.67
N VAL A 247 -8.88 -24.12 -34.79
CA VAL A 247 -8.62 -23.92 -33.36
C VAL A 247 -7.13 -23.73 -33.14
N LEU A 248 -6.79 -22.77 -32.29
CA LEU A 248 -5.45 -22.53 -31.78
C LEU A 248 -5.42 -22.84 -30.29
N GLU A 249 -4.57 -23.80 -29.92
CA GLU A 249 -4.29 -24.13 -28.53
C GLU A 249 -3.03 -23.43 -28.03
N THR A 250 -2.93 -23.22 -26.71
CA THR A 250 -1.73 -22.61 -26.11
C THR A 250 -0.46 -23.43 -26.35
N ALA A 251 -0.60 -24.76 -26.44
CA ALA A 251 0.52 -25.66 -26.74
C ALA A 251 1.15 -25.39 -28.12
N ASP A 252 0.36 -24.88 -29.08
CA ASP A 252 0.83 -24.55 -30.44
C ASP A 252 1.67 -23.27 -30.48
N LEU A 253 1.78 -22.54 -29.37
CA LEU A 253 2.63 -21.36 -29.24
C LEU A 253 4.05 -21.71 -28.79
N ARG A 254 4.32 -22.94 -28.37
CA ARG A 254 5.65 -23.36 -27.91
C ARG A 254 6.68 -23.34 -29.05
N GLY A 255 7.94 -23.14 -28.67
CA GLY A 255 9.10 -23.05 -29.58
C GLY A 255 9.36 -21.64 -30.11
N ARG A 256 8.48 -20.67 -29.86
CA ARG A 256 8.66 -19.26 -30.26
C ARG A 256 7.94 -18.34 -29.27
N ALA A 257 8.51 -17.16 -29.00
CA ALA A 257 7.82 -16.17 -28.18
C ALA A 257 6.48 -15.76 -28.82
N ALA A 258 5.49 -15.37 -28.00
CA ALA A 258 4.19 -14.92 -28.47
C ALA A 258 3.72 -13.66 -27.73
N ILE A 259 2.95 -12.82 -28.43
CA ILE A 259 2.19 -11.72 -27.85
C ILE A 259 0.72 -12.14 -27.93
N VAL A 260 0.05 -12.28 -26.79
CA VAL A 260 -1.39 -12.59 -26.73
C VAL A 260 -2.11 -11.34 -26.26
N ILE A 261 -2.97 -10.76 -27.09
CA ILE A 261 -3.76 -9.57 -26.76
C ILE A 261 -5.24 -9.88 -26.80
N PHE A 262 -5.96 -9.58 -25.72
CA PHE A 262 -7.42 -9.58 -25.70
C PHE A 262 -7.91 -8.16 -25.97
N PHE A 263 -8.80 -8.00 -26.96
CA PHE A 263 -9.19 -6.68 -27.45
C PHE A 263 -10.68 -6.57 -27.81
N LEU A 264 -11.16 -5.32 -27.88
CA LEU A 264 -12.40 -4.93 -28.55
C LEU A 264 -12.08 -4.06 -29.76
N HIS A 265 -12.71 -4.34 -30.89
CA HIS A 265 -12.54 -3.55 -32.12
C HIS A 265 -13.07 -2.11 -31.99
N THR A 266 -13.90 -1.81 -31.00
CA THR A 266 -14.41 -0.46 -30.70
C THR A 266 -13.62 0.28 -29.62
N CYS A 267 -12.59 -0.34 -29.04
CA CYS A 267 -11.84 0.24 -27.93
C CYS A 267 -10.62 1.04 -28.44
N PRO A 268 -10.55 2.36 -28.23
CA PRO A 268 -9.42 3.19 -28.69
C PRO A 268 -8.06 2.77 -28.09
N HIS A 269 -8.06 2.34 -26.83
CA HIS A 269 -6.85 1.84 -26.16
C HIS A 269 -6.36 0.53 -26.79
N CYS A 270 -7.26 -0.33 -27.26
CA CYS A 270 -6.88 -1.54 -28.00
C CYS A 270 -6.22 -1.21 -29.34
N HIS A 271 -6.71 -0.18 -30.05
CA HIS A 271 -6.10 0.27 -31.30
C HIS A 271 -4.66 0.73 -31.07
N LYS A 272 -4.43 1.54 -30.03
CA LYS A 272 -3.08 2.00 -29.66
C LYS A 272 -2.13 0.86 -29.25
N ALA A 273 -2.65 -0.15 -28.57
CA ALA A 273 -1.87 -1.35 -28.27
C ALA A 273 -1.46 -2.12 -29.55
N LEU A 274 -2.40 -2.31 -30.48
CA LEU A 274 -2.13 -2.98 -31.75
C LEU A 274 -1.14 -2.19 -32.63
N GLU A 275 -1.33 -0.88 -32.79
CA GLU A 275 -0.37 0.01 -33.49
C GLU A 275 1.06 -0.15 -32.92
N ALA A 276 1.20 -0.16 -31.59
CA ALA A 276 2.49 -0.34 -30.95
C ALA A 276 3.07 -1.75 -31.17
N ILE A 277 2.23 -2.79 -31.13
CA ILE A 277 2.63 -4.18 -31.42
C ILE A 277 3.16 -4.29 -32.85
N GLU A 278 2.48 -3.71 -33.85
CA GLU A 278 2.95 -3.69 -35.24
C GLU A 278 4.36 -3.12 -35.33
N GLY A 279 4.59 -1.93 -34.76
CA GLY A 279 5.91 -1.30 -34.75
C GLY A 279 6.98 -2.11 -34.02
N ILE A 280 6.62 -2.83 -32.95
CA ILE A 280 7.54 -3.73 -32.24
C ILE A 280 7.92 -4.91 -33.13
N LEU A 281 6.94 -5.57 -33.76
CA LEU A 281 7.17 -6.69 -34.67
C LEU A 281 8.07 -6.28 -35.85
N ASP A 282 7.84 -5.11 -36.42
CA ASP A 282 8.64 -4.58 -37.52
C ASP A 282 10.07 -4.24 -37.13
N SER A 283 10.28 -3.81 -35.88
CA SER A 283 11.61 -3.51 -35.36
C SER A 283 12.47 -4.75 -35.11
N LEU A 284 11.89 -5.96 -35.14
CA LEU A 284 12.57 -7.21 -34.84
C LEU A 284 12.95 -7.98 -36.12
N PRO A 285 14.10 -8.70 -36.11
CA PRO A 285 14.47 -9.64 -37.17
C PRO A 285 13.37 -10.68 -37.41
N ALA A 286 13.10 -11.02 -38.67
CA ALA A 286 11.98 -11.90 -39.05
C ALA A 286 11.99 -13.27 -38.36
N ASP A 287 13.18 -13.83 -38.12
CA ASP A 287 13.42 -15.08 -37.39
C ASP A 287 13.14 -14.97 -35.88
N LYS A 288 13.18 -13.76 -35.32
CA LYS A 288 12.96 -13.47 -33.90
C LYS A 288 11.60 -12.87 -33.58
N ARG A 289 10.81 -12.44 -34.58
CA ARG A 289 9.48 -11.85 -34.35
C ARG A 289 8.62 -12.79 -33.50
N PRO A 290 7.98 -12.37 -32.40
CA PRO A 290 7.02 -13.24 -31.72
C PRO A 290 5.79 -13.50 -32.59
N ARG A 291 5.06 -14.57 -32.30
CA ARG A 291 3.73 -14.81 -32.89
C ARG A 291 2.71 -13.87 -32.24
N LEU A 292 1.91 -13.15 -33.03
CA LEU A 292 0.78 -12.38 -32.52
C LEU A 292 -0.48 -13.25 -32.47
N VAL A 293 -1.13 -13.29 -31.32
CA VAL A 293 -2.43 -13.92 -31.08
C VAL A 293 -3.37 -12.84 -30.55
N ALA A 294 -4.12 -12.22 -31.46
CA ALA A 294 -5.08 -11.18 -31.09
C ALA A 294 -6.48 -11.78 -30.97
N VAL A 295 -6.97 -11.92 -29.74
CA VAL A 295 -8.27 -12.51 -29.41
C VAL A 295 -9.30 -11.41 -29.22
N SER A 296 -10.33 -11.40 -30.05
CA SER A 296 -11.49 -10.53 -29.85
C SER A 296 -12.37 -11.10 -28.75
N ILE A 297 -12.69 -10.29 -27.74
CA ILE A 297 -13.66 -10.67 -26.70
C ILE A 297 -15.12 -10.50 -27.16
N GLN A 298 -15.32 -10.09 -28.43
CA GLN A 298 -16.62 -10.06 -29.09
C GLN A 298 -16.64 -11.08 -30.23
N ASN A 299 -17.76 -11.77 -30.39
CA ASN A 299 -17.95 -12.74 -31.46
C ASN A 299 -18.74 -12.12 -32.64
N ALA A 300 -18.15 -11.12 -33.31
CA ALA A 300 -18.77 -10.38 -34.42
C ALA A 300 -17.81 -10.24 -35.64
N PRO A 301 -17.55 -11.33 -36.40
CA PRO A 301 -16.46 -11.40 -37.37
C PRO A 301 -16.50 -10.32 -38.46
N THR A 302 -17.69 -9.99 -38.97
CA THR A 302 -17.87 -8.99 -40.03
C THR A 302 -17.51 -7.58 -39.54
N ASP A 303 -17.96 -7.22 -38.33
CA ASP A 303 -17.71 -5.91 -37.75
C ASP A 303 -16.24 -5.73 -37.36
N ILE A 304 -15.62 -6.78 -36.83
CA ILE A 304 -14.18 -6.81 -36.51
C ILE A 304 -13.36 -6.58 -37.77
N ARG A 305 -13.61 -7.36 -38.84
CA ARG A 305 -12.85 -7.26 -40.10
C ARG A 305 -12.98 -5.86 -40.73
N ARG A 306 -14.20 -5.33 -40.78
CA ARG A 306 -14.45 -3.97 -41.31
C ARG A 306 -13.68 -2.93 -40.51
N SER A 307 -13.79 -2.98 -39.17
CA SER A 307 -13.18 -1.99 -38.29
C SER A 307 -11.64 -2.03 -38.36
N LEU A 308 -11.03 -3.21 -38.38
CA LEU A 308 -9.58 -3.33 -38.51
C LEU A 308 -9.08 -2.79 -39.85
N ALA A 309 -9.78 -3.06 -40.96
CA ALA A 309 -9.42 -2.51 -42.26
C ALA A 309 -9.57 -0.98 -42.33
N GLU A 310 -10.64 -0.42 -41.75
CA GLU A 310 -10.86 1.03 -41.68
C GLU A 310 -9.79 1.74 -40.84
N LEU A 311 -9.27 1.07 -39.81
CA LEU A 311 -8.22 1.58 -38.93
C LEU A 311 -6.80 1.31 -39.43
N GLY A 312 -6.63 0.52 -40.50
CA GLY A 312 -5.32 0.09 -41.00
C GLY A 312 -4.60 -0.91 -40.08
N LEU A 313 -5.34 -1.71 -39.32
CA LEU A 313 -4.86 -2.71 -38.37
C LEU A 313 -5.10 -4.15 -38.86
N ASP A 314 -5.17 -4.37 -40.18
CA ASP A 314 -5.45 -5.65 -40.83
C ASP A 314 -4.19 -6.49 -41.15
N TYR A 315 -3.08 -6.21 -40.47
CA TYR A 315 -1.79 -6.91 -40.62
C TYR A 315 -1.73 -8.29 -39.93
N PHE A 316 -2.81 -8.73 -39.29
CA PHE A 316 -2.91 -10.01 -38.58
C PHE A 316 -4.28 -10.68 -38.80
N ASP A 317 -4.36 -12.00 -38.53
CA ASP A 317 -5.63 -12.74 -38.47
C ASP A 317 -6.15 -12.79 -37.02
N PRO A 318 -7.29 -12.15 -36.72
CA PRO A 318 -7.89 -12.21 -35.39
C PRO A 318 -8.39 -13.61 -35.02
N TYR A 319 -8.39 -13.88 -33.73
CA TYR A 319 -9.02 -15.07 -33.13
C TYR A 319 -10.31 -14.68 -32.41
N LEU A 320 -11.26 -15.59 -32.40
CA LEU A 320 -12.54 -15.47 -31.71
C LEU A 320 -12.55 -16.43 -30.51
N ASP A 321 -13.22 -16.02 -29.43
CA ASP A 321 -13.56 -16.89 -28.31
C ASP A 321 -15.10 -17.03 -28.21
N PRO A 322 -15.74 -17.85 -29.05
CA PRO A 322 -17.20 -18.00 -29.02
C PRO A 322 -17.73 -18.53 -27.69
N SER A 323 -16.88 -19.23 -26.92
CA SER A 323 -17.24 -19.87 -25.66
C SER A 323 -17.09 -18.97 -24.44
N GLY A 324 -16.30 -17.90 -24.54
CA GLY A 324 -15.87 -17.07 -23.41
C GLY A 324 -14.82 -17.73 -22.50
N LYS A 325 -14.49 -19.02 -22.70
CA LYS A 325 -13.60 -19.78 -21.81
C LYS A 325 -12.16 -19.29 -21.85
N ALA A 326 -11.68 -18.83 -23.00
CA ALA A 326 -10.32 -18.27 -23.08
C ALA A 326 -10.25 -16.98 -22.26
N THR A 327 -11.24 -16.11 -22.45
CA THR A 327 -11.39 -14.83 -21.74
C THR A 327 -11.48 -15.05 -20.23
N GLU A 328 -12.24 -16.05 -19.79
CA GLU A 328 -12.36 -16.45 -18.39
C GLU A 328 -11.04 -16.99 -17.82
N ARG A 329 -10.45 -18.02 -18.44
CA ARG A 329 -9.21 -18.68 -17.97
C ARG A 329 -8.01 -17.75 -17.91
N TRP A 330 -7.96 -16.75 -18.80
CA TRP A 330 -6.91 -15.74 -18.84
C TRP A 330 -7.19 -14.54 -17.92
N GLY A 331 -8.27 -14.58 -17.13
CA GLY A 331 -8.58 -13.58 -16.12
C GLY A 331 -8.84 -12.20 -16.70
N ILE A 332 -9.59 -12.12 -17.81
CA ILE A 332 -9.92 -10.87 -18.50
C ILE A 332 -11.20 -10.27 -17.89
N THR A 333 -11.09 -9.76 -16.65
CA THR A 333 -12.23 -9.26 -15.87
C THR A 333 -12.29 -7.74 -15.78
N GLY A 334 -11.15 -7.04 -15.71
CA GLY A 334 -11.11 -5.58 -15.48
C GLY A 334 -10.86 -4.71 -16.72
N GLY A 335 -11.39 -5.10 -17.88
CA GLY A 335 -11.34 -4.32 -19.13
C GLY A 335 -10.18 -4.67 -20.07
N VAL A 336 -10.22 -4.08 -21.28
CA VAL A 336 -9.26 -4.32 -22.38
C VAL A 336 -8.57 -3.02 -22.82
N PRO A 337 -7.38 -3.09 -23.45
CA PRO A 337 -6.64 -4.29 -23.84
C PRO A 337 -6.03 -5.01 -22.65
N VAL A 338 -5.86 -6.32 -22.76
CA VAL A 338 -4.98 -7.10 -21.89
C VAL A 338 -3.92 -7.76 -22.74
N VAL A 339 -2.65 -7.44 -22.49
CA VAL A 339 -1.51 -7.88 -23.29
C VAL A 339 -0.63 -8.81 -22.46
N HIS A 340 -0.40 -10.01 -22.97
CA HIS A 340 0.53 -10.97 -22.40
C HIS A 340 1.70 -11.20 -23.34
N VAL A 341 2.89 -11.39 -22.78
CA VAL A 341 4.06 -11.86 -23.53
C VAL A 341 4.46 -13.23 -23.01
N LEU A 342 4.54 -14.20 -23.91
CA LEU A 342 4.95 -15.57 -23.63
C LEU A 342 6.38 -15.81 -24.12
N ASP A 343 7.17 -16.54 -23.33
CA ASP A 343 8.43 -17.12 -23.82
C ASP A 343 8.20 -18.37 -24.69
N ALA A 344 9.28 -18.93 -25.23
CA ALA A 344 9.22 -20.11 -26.10
C ALA A 344 8.73 -21.38 -25.38
N GLU A 345 8.74 -21.42 -24.05
CA GLU A 345 8.19 -22.52 -23.26
C GLU A 345 6.68 -22.33 -22.99
N GLY A 346 6.12 -21.18 -23.36
CA GLY A 346 4.74 -20.82 -23.10
C GLY A 346 4.50 -20.35 -21.67
N ARG A 347 5.50 -19.72 -21.03
CA ARG A 347 5.36 -19.09 -19.72
C ARG A 347 5.11 -17.58 -19.88
N ILE A 348 4.28 -17.02 -19.02
CA ILE A 348 3.93 -15.60 -19.05
C ILE A 348 5.09 -14.80 -18.44
N ARG A 349 5.66 -13.92 -19.26
CA ARG A 349 6.79 -13.04 -18.92
C ARG A 349 6.37 -11.59 -18.70
N HIS A 350 5.20 -11.22 -19.20
CA HIS A 350 4.57 -9.93 -18.99
C HIS A 350 3.05 -10.09 -19.04
N ARG A 351 2.36 -9.31 -18.21
CA ARG A 351 0.92 -9.08 -18.26
C ARG A 351 0.71 -7.58 -18.06
N GLY A 352 0.03 -6.95 -18.99
CA GLY A 352 -0.43 -5.57 -18.92
C GLY A 352 -1.94 -5.52 -19.09
N GLN A 353 -2.62 -4.70 -18.31
CA GLN A 353 -4.06 -4.50 -18.37
C GLN A 353 -4.35 -3.00 -18.51
N GLY A 354 -5.18 -2.66 -19.49
CA GLY A 354 -5.29 -1.29 -19.99
C GLY A 354 -4.14 -0.92 -20.93
N TRP A 355 -4.09 0.36 -21.33
CA TRP A 355 -3.01 0.89 -22.16
C TRP A 355 -2.67 2.34 -21.85
N SER A 356 -1.45 2.57 -21.39
CA SER A 356 -0.80 3.86 -21.22
C SER A 356 0.20 4.10 -22.34
N GLU A 357 -0.11 5.04 -23.23
CA GLU A 357 0.75 5.42 -24.35
C GLU A 357 2.14 5.94 -23.90
N GLN A 358 2.25 6.41 -22.66
CA GLN A 358 3.51 6.94 -22.12
C GLN A 358 4.49 5.84 -21.71
N ARG A 359 4.00 4.63 -21.40
CA ARG A 359 4.80 3.59 -20.71
C ARG A 359 4.77 2.24 -21.39
N ASP A 360 3.57 1.75 -21.71
CA ASP A 360 3.38 0.36 -22.14
C ASP A 360 4.07 0.02 -23.47
N PRO A 361 4.15 0.92 -24.48
CA PRO A 361 4.94 0.65 -25.68
C PRO A 361 6.41 0.34 -25.36
N GLY A 362 7.03 1.09 -24.43
CA GLY A 362 8.42 0.89 -24.02
C GLY A 362 8.62 -0.43 -23.30
N MET A 363 7.77 -0.70 -22.31
CA MET A 363 7.81 -1.95 -21.54
C MET A 363 7.58 -3.19 -22.41
N LEU A 364 6.57 -3.14 -23.28
CA LEU A 364 6.27 -4.24 -24.18
C LEU A 364 7.44 -4.48 -25.13
N ARG A 365 8.02 -3.42 -25.71
CA ARG A 365 9.18 -3.53 -26.60
C ARG A 365 10.39 -4.16 -25.90
N MET A 366 10.68 -3.75 -24.68
CA MET A 366 11.78 -4.30 -23.88
C MET A 366 11.56 -5.78 -23.58
N THR A 367 10.37 -6.13 -23.09
CA THR A 367 10.03 -7.51 -22.71
C THR A 367 10.00 -8.43 -23.92
N VAL A 368 9.38 -8.01 -25.02
CA VAL A 368 9.34 -8.78 -26.28
C VAL A 368 10.75 -9.01 -26.81
N ALA A 369 11.60 -7.99 -26.82
CA ALA A 369 12.99 -8.16 -27.24
C ALA A 369 13.74 -9.17 -26.37
N ALA A 370 13.52 -9.14 -25.05
CA ALA A 370 14.14 -10.06 -24.11
C ALA A 370 13.72 -11.52 -24.36
N VAL A 371 12.42 -11.80 -24.47
CA VAL A 371 11.92 -13.18 -24.71
C VAL A 371 12.22 -13.69 -26.12
N ALA A 372 12.36 -12.79 -27.09
CA ALA A 372 12.76 -13.12 -28.46
C ALA A 372 14.27 -13.34 -28.63
N GLY A 373 15.07 -13.18 -27.56
CA GLY A 373 16.54 -13.22 -27.63
C GLY A 373 17.12 -12.13 -28.54
N ALA A 374 16.41 -11.01 -28.71
CA ALA A 374 16.88 -9.83 -29.42
C ALA A 374 17.62 -8.88 -28.46
N ARG A 375 18.28 -7.86 -29.01
CA ARG A 375 18.91 -6.82 -28.18
C ARG A 375 17.81 -6.00 -27.50
N VAL A 376 17.77 -6.02 -26.17
CA VAL A 376 16.83 -5.22 -25.38
C VAL A 376 17.23 -3.74 -25.45
N PRO A 377 16.36 -2.83 -25.92
CA PRO A 377 16.62 -1.40 -25.84
C PRO A 377 16.45 -0.92 -24.39
N MET A 378 17.33 -0.03 -23.89
CA MET A 378 17.19 0.53 -22.55
C MET A 378 16.27 1.76 -22.59
N LEU A 379 14.97 1.57 -22.35
CA LEU A 379 13.95 2.62 -22.47
C LEU A 379 13.49 3.12 -21.08
N LEU A 380 14.45 3.57 -20.27
CA LEU A 380 14.17 4.21 -18.97
C LEU A 380 13.67 5.64 -19.16
N ASP A 381 12.86 6.15 -18.23
CA ASP A 381 12.42 7.55 -18.26
C ASP A 381 13.63 8.48 -18.10
N PRO A 382 14.00 9.28 -19.11
CA PRO A 382 15.20 10.11 -19.07
C PRO A 382 15.08 11.33 -18.15
N LYS A 383 13.89 11.66 -17.62
CA LYS A 383 13.66 12.77 -16.68
C LYS A 383 12.96 12.41 -15.37
N GLY A 384 12.40 11.21 -15.25
CA GLY A 384 11.65 10.73 -14.09
C GLY A 384 12.09 9.35 -13.62
N TYR A 385 11.20 8.67 -12.90
CA TYR A 385 11.41 7.32 -12.36
C TYR A 385 10.74 6.29 -13.27
N SER A 386 11.34 5.10 -13.36
CA SER A 386 10.92 4.07 -14.32
C SER A 386 10.10 2.94 -13.66
N GLY A 387 10.35 2.67 -12.39
CA GLY A 387 9.76 1.55 -11.65
C GLY A 387 10.56 0.24 -11.78
N ASN A 388 10.26 -0.71 -10.90
CA ASN A 388 11.07 -1.91 -10.67
C ASN A 388 10.98 -2.94 -11.81
N ASP A 389 9.80 -3.04 -12.43
CA ASP A 389 9.52 -3.96 -13.54
C ASP A 389 10.39 -3.67 -14.78
N VAL A 390 10.73 -2.40 -15.02
CA VAL A 390 11.64 -2.02 -16.11
C VAL A 390 13.04 -2.59 -15.85
N CYS A 391 13.55 -2.46 -14.62
CA CYS A 391 14.83 -3.04 -14.20
C CYS A 391 14.79 -4.58 -14.33
N GLY A 392 13.69 -5.21 -13.91
CA GLY A 392 13.49 -6.66 -13.93
C GLY A 392 13.52 -7.29 -15.32
N THR A 393 13.40 -6.51 -16.40
CA THR A 393 13.58 -7.04 -17.76
C THR A 393 15.01 -7.55 -17.98
N CYS A 394 16.01 -6.81 -17.48
CA CYS A 394 17.44 -7.14 -17.63
C CYS A 394 18.05 -7.72 -16.35
N HIS A 395 17.65 -7.21 -15.18
CA HIS A 395 18.16 -7.59 -13.86
C HIS A 395 17.19 -8.55 -13.16
N GLN A 396 16.99 -9.73 -13.77
CA GLN A 396 15.96 -10.68 -13.34
C GLN A 396 16.22 -11.24 -11.94
N GLN A 397 17.47 -11.51 -11.58
CA GLN A 397 17.83 -12.03 -10.25
C GLN A 397 17.56 -10.98 -9.16
N GLU A 398 18.02 -9.75 -9.38
CA GLU A 398 17.85 -8.64 -8.44
C GLU A 398 16.36 -8.30 -8.27
N TYR A 399 15.59 -8.27 -9.35
CA TYR A 399 14.14 -8.09 -9.28
C TYR A 399 13.44 -9.24 -8.55
N ALA A 400 13.78 -10.49 -8.86
CA ALA A 400 13.20 -11.66 -8.19
C ALA A 400 13.49 -11.66 -6.69
N THR A 401 14.72 -11.36 -6.29
CA THR A 401 15.12 -11.31 -4.87
C THR A 401 14.50 -10.12 -4.12
N TRP A 402 14.34 -8.97 -4.78
CA TRP A 402 13.61 -7.82 -4.22
C TRP A 402 12.18 -8.19 -3.82
N ARG A 403 11.48 -8.99 -4.62
CA ARG A 403 10.10 -9.45 -4.32
C ARG A 403 9.98 -10.28 -3.05
N TYR A 404 11.07 -10.83 -2.52
CA TYR A 404 11.08 -11.55 -1.23
C TYR A 404 11.28 -10.62 -0.01
N THR A 405 11.46 -9.32 -0.24
CA THR A 405 11.66 -8.34 0.83
C THR A 405 10.37 -7.60 1.14
N LYS A 406 10.23 -7.15 2.39
CA LYS A 406 9.08 -6.30 2.79
C LYS A 406 9.07 -4.94 2.10
N HIS A 407 10.16 -4.53 1.45
CA HIS A 407 10.19 -3.36 0.59
C HIS A 407 9.27 -3.50 -0.61
N ALA A 408 9.08 -4.72 -1.15
CA ALA A 408 8.25 -4.96 -2.33
C ALA A 408 6.74 -4.87 -2.08
N THR A 409 6.32 -4.84 -0.81
CA THR A 409 4.93 -4.69 -0.36
C THR A 409 4.80 -3.55 0.65
N ALA A 410 5.73 -2.60 0.62
CA ALA A 410 5.76 -1.51 1.59
C ALA A 410 4.51 -0.63 1.47
N PHE A 411 4.05 -0.31 0.26
CA PHE A 411 2.86 0.54 0.09
C PHE A 411 1.60 -0.14 0.62
N ASP A 412 1.51 -1.47 0.51
CA ASP A 412 0.35 -2.23 0.99
C ASP A 412 0.17 -2.09 2.50
N THR A 413 1.23 -1.84 3.28
CA THR A 413 1.06 -1.55 4.72
C THR A 413 0.30 -0.25 4.95
N LEU A 414 0.44 0.75 4.07
CA LEU A 414 -0.35 1.97 4.17
C LEU A 414 -1.82 1.70 3.81
N VAL A 415 -2.06 0.90 2.78
CA VAL A 415 -3.41 0.51 2.35
C VAL A 415 -4.12 -0.28 3.46
N THR A 416 -3.43 -1.25 4.08
CA THR A 416 -3.91 -2.04 5.24
C THR A 416 -4.31 -1.18 6.42
N HIS A 417 -3.78 0.03 6.57
CA HIS A 417 -4.12 0.94 7.67
C HIS A 417 -4.87 2.20 7.17
N ALA A 418 -5.34 2.22 5.92
CA ALA A 418 -5.97 3.37 5.29
C ALA A 418 -5.17 4.69 5.39
N ALA A 419 -3.84 4.57 5.39
CA ALA A 419 -2.88 5.67 5.46
C ALA A 419 -2.21 5.96 4.09
N ASP A 420 -2.69 5.35 3.01
CA ASP A 420 -2.11 5.42 1.67
C ASP A 420 -2.23 6.80 1.00
N ARG A 421 -2.90 7.76 1.65
CA ARG A 421 -3.00 9.17 1.26
C ARG A 421 -2.25 10.15 2.18
N ARG A 422 -1.67 9.65 3.27
CA ARG A 422 -0.96 10.47 4.25
C ARG A 422 0.39 10.92 3.70
N THR A 423 0.58 12.23 3.61
CA THR A 423 1.79 12.84 3.04
C THR A 423 3.02 12.64 3.92
N ASP A 424 2.84 12.44 5.22
CA ASP A 424 3.89 12.14 6.19
C ASP A 424 4.32 10.66 6.18
N CYS A 425 3.52 9.77 5.57
CA CYS A 425 3.83 8.35 5.44
C CYS A 425 4.40 8.00 4.05
N VAL A 426 3.77 8.52 2.99
CA VAL A 426 3.96 8.03 1.63
C VAL A 426 5.42 8.12 1.16
N GLY A 427 6.18 9.12 1.63
CA GLY A 427 7.56 9.36 1.20
C GLY A 427 8.52 8.19 1.45
N CYS A 428 8.25 7.36 2.46
CA CYS A 428 9.04 6.15 2.76
C CYS A 428 8.50 4.88 2.09
N HIS A 429 7.34 4.94 1.42
CA HIS A 429 6.59 3.78 0.92
C HIS A 429 6.42 3.78 -0.60
N VAL A 430 6.94 4.79 -1.30
CA VAL A 430 6.89 4.93 -2.76
C VAL A 430 8.22 5.43 -3.31
N VAL A 431 8.38 5.37 -4.62
CA VAL A 431 9.55 5.88 -5.34
C VAL A 431 9.35 7.36 -5.70
N GLY A 432 10.29 8.21 -5.27
CA GLY A 432 10.42 9.59 -5.76
C GLY A 432 9.31 10.55 -5.33
N PHE A 433 8.64 10.33 -4.19
CA PHE A 433 7.63 11.26 -3.70
C PHE A 433 8.18 12.68 -3.54
N GLY A 434 7.46 13.68 -4.06
CA GLY A 434 7.90 15.09 -4.04
C GLY A 434 8.90 15.45 -5.14
N GLU A 435 9.45 14.48 -5.86
CA GLU A 435 10.42 14.68 -6.93
C GLU A 435 9.75 14.69 -8.32
N ALA A 436 10.39 15.36 -9.28
CA ALA A 436 9.88 15.43 -10.65
C ALA A 436 9.81 14.02 -11.29
N GLY A 437 8.62 13.64 -11.76
CA GLY A 437 8.38 12.34 -12.37
C GLY A 437 8.31 11.16 -11.39
N GLY A 438 8.33 11.41 -10.08
CA GLY A 438 8.10 10.38 -9.06
C GLY A 438 6.61 10.17 -8.75
N TYR A 439 6.34 9.42 -7.68
CA TYR A 439 4.98 9.12 -7.25
C TYR A 439 4.22 10.39 -6.86
N ASP A 440 2.97 10.49 -7.30
CA ASP A 440 2.06 11.55 -6.89
C ASP A 440 0.62 11.05 -6.78
N PHE A 441 -0.13 11.66 -5.86
CA PHE A 441 -1.49 11.27 -5.53
C PHE A 441 -2.53 11.55 -6.62
N ARG A 442 -2.22 12.37 -7.64
CA ARG A 442 -3.19 12.66 -8.71
C ARG A 442 -3.16 11.57 -9.78
N ARG A 443 -1.99 10.98 -10.02
CA ARG A 443 -1.79 9.90 -11.01
C ARG A 443 -1.78 8.50 -10.39
N GLN A 444 -1.38 8.37 -9.12
CA GLN A 444 -1.23 7.09 -8.40
C GLN A 444 -0.53 6.00 -9.25
N PRO A 445 0.69 6.26 -9.75
CA PRO A 445 1.37 5.33 -10.65
C PRO A 445 1.78 4.06 -9.89
N ALA A 446 1.03 2.96 -10.10
CA ALA A 446 1.27 1.68 -9.42
C ALA A 446 2.71 1.15 -9.54
N HIS A 447 3.41 1.44 -10.65
CA HIS A 447 4.80 1.02 -10.87
C HIS A 447 5.83 1.78 -10.00
N LEU A 448 5.42 2.87 -9.34
CA LEU A 448 6.22 3.63 -8.39
C LEU A 448 5.78 3.42 -6.95
N GLU A 449 4.77 2.58 -6.70
CA GLU A 449 4.47 2.13 -5.36
C GLU A 449 5.58 1.22 -4.84
N ASN A 450 5.65 1.12 -3.51
CA ASN A 450 6.63 0.34 -2.77
C ASN A 450 8.03 0.98 -2.71
N VAL A 451 8.88 0.42 -1.86
CA VAL A 451 10.30 0.80 -1.81
C VAL A 451 11.01 0.06 -2.94
N GLY A 452 11.29 0.78 -4.02
CA GLY A 452 11.80 0.22 -5.26
C GLY A 452 13.32 0.24 -5.42
N CYS A 453 13.80 -0.28 -6.55
CA CYS A 453 15.20 -0.21 -6.96
C CYS A 453 15.72 1.23 -6.91
N GLU A 454 14.92 2.18 -7.40
CA GLU A 454 15.30 3.59 -7.49
C GLU A 454 15.26 4.32 -6.14
N SER A 455 14.68 3.71 -5.09
CA SER A 455 14.76 4.23 -3.71
C SER A 455 16.15 4.00 -3.11
N CYS A 456 16.84 2.91 -3.50
CA CYS A 456 18.17 2.54 -2.97
C CYS A 456 19.30 2.90 -3.93
N HIS A 457 19.08 2.74 -5.23
CA HIS A 457 20.10 2.95 -6.27
C HIS A 457 20.04 4.33 -6.90
N GLY A 458 19.07 5.16 -6.50
CA GLY A 458 18.80 6.44 -7.15
C GLY A 458 18.07 6.27 -8.50
N ARG A 459 17.76 7.41 -9.11
CA ARG A 459 16.97 7.48 -10.34
C ARG A 459 17.64 6.71 -11.49
N GLY A 460 16.89 5.80 -12.11
CA GLY A 460 17.43 4.88 -13.10
C GLY A 460 17.75 5.54 -14.44
N GLY A 461 16.96 6.52 -14.90
CA GLY A 461 17.09 7.06 -16.26
C GLY A 461 17.94 8.35 -16.37
N PRO A 462 18.60 8.63 -17.51
CA PRO A 462 19.15 7.59 -18.38
C PRO A 462 19.98 6.58 -17.55
N HIS A 463 20.03 5.31 -17.97
CA HIS A 463 20.68 4.24 -17.21
C HIS A 463 22.05 4.67 -16.67
N LEU A 464 22.29 4.46 -15.36
CA LEU A 464 23.43 5.00 -14.61
C LEU A 464 23.46 6.54 -14.63
N SER A 465 22.33 7.16 -14.28
CA SER A 465 22.21 8.61 -14.22
C SER A 465 23.18 9.22 -13.19
N PRO A 466 23.49 10.53 -13.28
CA PRO A 466 24.30 11.18 -12.25
C PRO A 466 23.64 11.06 -10.87
N GLY A 467 24.24 10.30 -9.96
CA GLY A 467 23.66 9.97 -8.65
C GLY A 467 23.02 8.57 -8.55
N PHE A 468 22.95 7.84 -9.66
CA PHE A 468 22.70 6.40 -9.62
C PHE A 468 23.90 5.72 -8.97
N VAL A 469 23.68 4.91 -7.96
CA VAL A 469 24.71 4.14 -7.26
C VAL A 469 24.98 2.86 -8.05
N PRO A 470 26.08 2.75 -8.82
CA PRO A 470 26.42 1.51 -9.49
C PRO A 470 26.85 0.45 -8.46
N LYS A 471 26.88 -0.82 -8.90
CA LYS A 471 27.35 -1.97 -8.10
C LYS A 471 28.57 -1.59 -7.27
N GLY A 472 28.51 -1.83 -5.96
CA GLY A 472 29.64 -1.77 -5.04
C GLY A 472 30.62 -2.93 -5.26
N ASP A 473 31.07 -3.17 -6.50
CA ASP A 473 32.19 -4.09 -6.79
C ASP A 473 33.56 -3.45 -6.48
N GLY A 474 33.55 -2.23 -5.94
CA GLY A 474 34.75 -1.47 -5.62
C GLY A 474 35.44 -0.83 -6.83
N SER A 475 34.86 -0.91 -8.04
CA SER A 475 35.48 -0.38 -9.26
C SER A 475 35.30 1.14 -9.45
N SER A 476 34.32 1.75 -8.78
CA SER A 476 34.02 3.19 -8.92
C SER A 476 34.68 4.10 -7.87
N GLY A 477 35.38 3.58 -6.86
CA GLY A 477 36.02 4.40 -5.82
C GLY A 477 35.06 5.14 -4.86
N ASP A 478 33.83 5.41 -5.29
CA ASP A 478 32.73 5.92 -4.49
C ASP A 478 31.92 4.73 -3.95
N THR A 479 32.28 4.23 -2.77
CA THR A 479 31.38 3.38 -1.99
C THR A 479 30.21 4.24 -1.55
N ALA A 480 29.07 4.14 -2.26
CA ALA A 480 27.86 4.77 -1.77
C ALA A 480 27.57 4.29 -0.36
N ASP A 481 27.35 5.26 0.53
CA ASP A 481 26.95 4.98 1.90
C ASP A 481 25.48 4.55 1.90
N TYR A 482 25.24 3.27 1.61
CA TYR A 482 23.90 2.67 1.73
C TYR A 482 23.31 2.86 3.13
N ALA A 483 24.13 3.04 4.18
CA ALA A 483 23.60 3.34 5.51
C ALA A 483 22.89 4.71 5.52
N ALA A 484 23.45 5.72 4.87
CA ALA A 484 22.79 7.03 4.73
C ALA A 484 21.46 6.93 3.97
N ILE A 485 21.41 6.12 2.90
CA ILE A 485 20.18 5.90 2.13
C ILE A 485 19.14 5.17 2.98
N CYS A 486 19.51 4.09 3.66
CA CYS A 486 18.61 3.38 4.56
C CYS A 486 18.06 4.30 5.65
N SER A 487 18.89 5.18 6.22
CA SER A 487 18.50 6.10 7.30
C SER A 487 17.59 7.25 6.87
N THR A 488 17.34 7.45 5.57
CA THR A 488 16.28 8.37 5.11
C THR A 488 14.91 7.96 5.64
N CYS A 489 14.64 6.63 5.64
CA CYS A 489 13.41 6.04 6.13
C CYS A 489 13.61 5.36 7.49
N HIS A 490 14.71 4.62 7.67
CA HIS A 490 15.06 3.93 8.91
C HIS A 490 15.86 4.80 9.87
N ASN A 491 15.17 5.77 10.46
CA ASN A 491 15.72 6.67 11.48
C ASN A 491 15.04 6.44 12.84
N PRO A 492 15.54 7.05 13.92
CA PRO A 492 14.98 6.88 15.27
C PRO A 492 13.50 7.23 15.41
N THR A 493 12.91 8.00 14.49
CA THR A 493 11.47 8.33 14.50
C THR A 493 10.62 7.21 13.90
N HIS A 494 11.10 6.54 12.86
CA HIS A 494 10.30 5.61 12.04
C HIS A 494 10.69 4.13 12.21
N SER A 495 11.82 3.83 12.85
CA SER A 495 12.30 2.46 13.01
C SER A 495 12.93 2.22 14.39
N LEU A 496 12.34 1.32 15.18
CA LEU A 496 12.92 0.86 16.44
C LEU A 496 14.03 -0.17 16.17
N GLY A 497 15.18 0.02 16.82
CA GLY A 497 16.27 -0.95 16.80
C GLY A 497 16.89 -1.18 15.42
N PHE A 498 16.70 -0.24 14.48
CA PHE A 498 17.37 -0.33 13.19
C PHE A 498 18.89 -0.22 13.38
N ASP A 499 19.58 -1.27 12.97
CA ASP A 499 21.03 -1.30 12.87
C ASP A 499 21.40 -1.76 11.45
N TYR A 500 22.10 -0.90 10.72
CA TYR A 500 22.39 -1.14 9.32
C TYR A 500 23.15 -2.47 9.11
N ALA A 501 24.12 -2.79 9.96
CA ALA A 501 24.97 -3.97 9.82
C ALA A 501 24.18 -5.28 9.93
N THR A 502 23.16 -5.33 10.79
CA THR A 502 22.31 -6.51 11.01
C THR A 502 21.10 -6.58 10.06
N PHE A 503 20.62 -5.43 9.56
CA PHE A 503 19.46 -5.38 8.66
C PHE A 503 19.84 -5.51 7.18
N HIS A 504 20.94 -4.90 6.74
CA HIS A 504 21.37 -4.91 5.33
C HIS A 504 21.47 -6.33 4.72
N PRO A 505 21.99 -7.36 5.42
CA PRO A 505 22.02 -8.70 4.86
C PRO A 505 20.64 -9.29 4.52
N ARG A 506 19.56 -8.81 5.15
CA ARG A 506 18.19 -9.32 4.92
C ARG A 506 17.59 -8.88 3.58
N ILE A 507 18.16 -7.87 2.94
CA ILE A 507 17.73 -7.33 1.65
C ILE A 507 18.79 -7.55 0.54
N SER A 508 19.88 -8.23 0.85
CA SER A 508 20.95 -8.49 -0.11
C SER A 508 20.45 -9.41 -1.22
N HIS A 509 20.51 -8.93 -2.47
CA HIS A 509 20.15 -9.72 -3.65
C HIS A 509 20.95 -11.02 -3.72
N ASP A 510 22.27 -10.97 -3.55
CA ASP A 510 23.13 -12.15 -3.61
C ASP A 510 22.82 -13.15 -2.50
N ARG A 511 22.60 -12.68 -1.27
CA ARG A 511 22.26 -13.57 -0.15
C ARG A 511 20.93 -14.27 -0.40
N ILE A 512 19.87 -13.52 -0.72
CA ILE A 512 18.55 -14.11 -0.96
C ILE A 512 18.61 -15.09 -2.14
N ALA A 513 19.32 -14.74 -3.22
CA ALA A 513 19.49 -15.62 -4.37
C ALA A 513 20.16 -16.96 -3.99
N SER A 514 21.11 -16.94 -3.04
CA SER A 514 21.83 -18.12 -2.58
C SER A 514 21.03 -19.05 -1.64
N LEU A 515 19.91 -18.58 -1.08
CA LEU A 515 19.10 -19.38 -0.16
C LEU A 515 18.41 -20.55 -0.90
N PRO A 516 18.13 -21.67 -0.24
CA PRO A 516 17.22 -22.68 -0.78
C PRO A 516 15.80 -22.13 -0.95
N ASP A 517 15.03 -22.68 -1.90
CA ASP A 517 13.64 -22.29 -2.20
C ASP A 517 12.77 -22.28 -0.92
N ALA A 518 12.83 -23.36 -0.13
CA ALA A 518 12.08 -23.46 1.13
C ALA A 518 12.44 -22.37 2.15
N GLU A 519 13.66 -21.84 2.14
CA GLU A 519 14.06 -20.74 3.02
C GLU A 519 13.58 -19.38 2.48
N ARG A 520 13.63 -19.18 1.16
CA ARG A 520 13.02 -17.99 0.54
C ARG A 520 11.51 -17.94 0.74
N ALA A 521 10.82 -19.09 0.67
CA ALA A 521 9.38 -19.18 0.96
C ALA A 521 9.04 -18.68 2.37
N LYS A 522 9.90 -18.96 3.36
CA LYS A 522 9.73 -18.48 4.74
C LYS A 522 9.84 -16.97 4.86
N LEU A 523 10.62 -16.30 4.01
CA LEU A 523 10.73 -14.83 4.01
C LEU A 523 9.39 -14.15 3.69
N LEU A 524 8.58 -14.76 2.82
CA LEU A 524 7.22 -14.30 2.52
C LEU A 524 6.29 -14.54 3.72
N ALA A 525 6.38 -15.72 4.34
CA ALA A 525 5.53 -16.13 5.47
C ALA A 525 5.86 -15.45 6.82
N SER A 526 7.09 -14.96 7.01
CA SER A 526 7.47 -14.21 8.21
C SER A 526 6.84 -12.81 8.19
N GLY A 527 5.56 -12.74 8.54
CA GLY A 527 4.72 -11.54 8.61
C GLY A 527 4.18 -11.23 10.01
N GLY A 528 4.75 -11.81 11.06
CA GLY A 528 4.34 -11.51 12.44
C GLY A 528 5.04 -10.28 13.04
N PRO A 529 4.43 -9.61 14.04
CA PRO A 529 5.11 -8.56 14.79
C PRO A 529 6.37 -9.16 15.41
N ASN A 530 7.52 -8.58 15.08
CA ASN A 530 8.78 -8.98 15.68
C ASN A 530 8.67 -8.64 17.18
N ARG A 531 8.67 -9.63 18.07
CA ARG A 531 8.36 -9.43 19.50
C ARG A 531 9.51 -8.83 20.31
N GLU A 532 10.66 -8.58 19.68
CA GLU A 532 11.87 -8.03 20.29
C GLU A 532 12.23 -6.67 19.68
N LEU A 533 11.32 -5.69 19.84
CA LEU A 533 11.49 -4.33 19.29
C LEU A 533 12.12 -3.36 20.28
N LEU A 534 12.04 -3.68 21.57
CA LEU A 534 12.57 -2.85 22.64
C LEU A 534 14.02 -3.26 22.96
N PRO A 535 14.89 -2.31 23.34
CA PRO A 535 16.24 -2.64 23.80
C PRO A 535 16.21 -3.68 24.93
N THR A 536 17.14 -4.63 24.95
CA THR A 536 17.21 -5.70 25.98
C THR A 536 18.48 -5.63 26.83
N THR A 537 19.22 -4.53 26.74
CA THR A 537 20.58 -4.42 27.27
C THR A 537 20.67 -4.10 28.77
N ALA A 538 19.53 -4.05 29.47
CA ALA A 538 19.45 -3.75 30.90
C ALA A 538 18.40 -4.63 31.59
N ASP A 539 18.52 -4.74 32.92
CA ASP A 539 17.51 -5.39 33.75
C ASP A 539 16.25 -4.50 33.87
N TYR A 540 15.10 -5.16 33.98
CA TYR A 540 13.84 -4.51 34.33
C TYR A 540 13.83 -4.18 35.82
N VAL A 541 13.26 -3.04 36.18
CA VAL A 541 13.26 -2.51 37.56
C VAL A 541 11.86 -2.35 38.15
N GLY A 542 10.81 -2.60 37.36
CA GLY A 542 9.42 -2.44 37.76
C GLY A 542 8.93 -0.99 37.64
N SER A 543 7.61 -0.82 37.60
CA SER A 543 7.00 0.49 37.35
C SER A 543 7.12 1.42 38.57
N ASN A 544 7.20 0.86 39.78
CA ASN A 544 7.35 1.66 41.00
C ASN A 544 8.66 2.47 41.01
N ALA A 545 9.71 1.99 40.34
CA ALA A 545 10.98 2.70 40.22
C ALA A 545 10.84 4.04 39.45
N CYS A 546 9.82 4.18 38.61
CA CYS A 546 9.58 5.38 37.81
C CYS A 546 8.82 6.48 38.57
N GLN A 547 8.03 6.12 39.59
CA GLN A 547 7.04 7.01 40.24
C GLN A 547 7.65 8.29 40.83
N SER A 548 8.83 8.22 41.44
CA SER A 548 9.43 9.36 42.14
C SER A 548 9.87 10.49 41.21
N CYS A 549 10.26 10.16 39.98
CA CYS A 549 10.71 11.11 38.97
C CYS A 549 9.62 11.46 37.95
N HIS A 550 8.68 10.55 37.69
CA HIS A 550 7.58 10.68 36.73
C HIS A 550 6.19 10.54 37.38
N PRO A 551 5.84 11.38 38.37
CA PRO A 551 4.61 11.21 39.14
C PRO A 551 3.34 11.38 38.30
N ALA A 552 3.34 12.30 37.33
CA ALA A 552 2.17 12.57 36.48
C ALA A 552 1.91 11.43 35.48
N GLU A 553 2.97 10.93 34.85
CA GLU A 553 2.88 9.79 33.94
C GLU A 553 2.48 8.51 34.69
N PHE A 554 3.05 8.30 35.88
CA PHE A 554 2.70 7.16 36.73
C PHE A 554 1.24 7.18 37.16
N GLU A 555 0.70 8.34 37.56
CA GLU A 555 -0.73 8.49 37.92
C GLU A 555 -1.64 8.14 36.73
N THR A 556 -1.30 8.63 35.54
CA THR A 556 -2.04 8.33 34.31
C THR A 556 -2.02 6.83 34.00
N TRP A 557 -0.84 6.21 34.02
CA TRP A 557 -0.68 4.77 33.78
C TRP A 557 -1.39 3.93 34.86
N GLN A 558 -1.31 4.32 36.13
CA GLN A 558 -1.93 3.58 37.25
C GLN A 558 -3.46 3.54 37.16
N ALA A 559 -4.07 4.55 36.56
CA ALA A 559 -5.50 4.59 36.28
C ALA A 559 -5.93 3.68 35.10
N SER A 560 -4.97 3.29 34.24
CA SER A 560 -5.24 2.52 33.02
C SER A 560 -5.54 1.03 33.28
N PRO A 561 -6.16 0.33 32.31
CA PRO A 561 -6.30 -1.13 32.37
C PRO A 561 -4.97 -1.89 32.43
N HIS A 562 -3.89 -1.35 31.85
CA HIS A 562 -2.57 -1.97 31.83
C HIS A 562 -2.00 -2.20 33.24
N ALA A 563 -2.18 -1.23 34.14
CA ALA A 563 -1.77 -1.37 35.54
C ALA A 563 -2.54 -2.47 36.30
N ARG A 564 -3.68 -2.93 35.77
CA ARG A 564 -4.56 -3.96 36.35
C ARG A 564 -4.69 -5.21 35.48
N ALA A 565 -3.79 -5.39 34.51
CA ALA A 565 -3.91 -6.44 33.50
C ALA A 565 -4.02 -7.84 34.11
N VAL A 566 -3.15 -8.21 35.06
CA VAL A 566 -3.18 -9.55 35.69
C VAL A 566 -4.44 -9.78 36.53
N ALA A 567 -5.02 -8.75 37.15
CA ALA A 567 -6.26 -8.88 37.92
C ALA A 567 -7.41 -9.41 37.05
N THR A 568 -7.41 -9.10 35.75
CA THR A 568 -8.40 -9.64 34.81
C THR A 568 -8.21 -11.15 34.56
N LEU A 569 -6.97 -11.65 34.64
CA LEU A 569 -6.65 -13.08 34.55
C LEU A 569 -7.00 -13.79 35.85
N GLU A 570 -6.72 -13.19 37.01
CA GLU A 570 -7.07 -13.74 38.33
C GLU A 570 -8.59 -13.95 38.44
N ALA A 571 -9.38 -12.95 38.04
CA ALA A 571 -10.83 -13.03 38.00
C ALA A 571 -11.35 -14.17 37.11
N LYS A 572 -10.58 -14.59 36.09
CA LYS A 572 -10.91 -15.68 35.17
C LYS A 572 -10.23 -17.01 35.52
N GLY A 573 -9.46 -17.08 36.61
CA GLY A 573 -8.68 -18.27 36.98
C GLY A 573 -7.56 -18.60 35.98
N LYS A 574 -7.04 -17.60 35.27
CA LYS A 574 -6.03 -17.70 34.20
C LYS A 574 -4.68 -17.11 34.57
N ALA A 575 -4.50 -16.68 35.82
CA ALA A 575 -3.26 -16.03 36.28
C ALA A 575 -2.01 -16.93 36.35
N ALA A 576 -2.14 -18.24 36.07
CA ALA A 576 -1.03 -19.17 35.93
C ALA A 576 -0.80 -19.60 34.47
N ASP A 577 -1.59 -19.08 33.52
CA ASP A 577 -1.52 -19.44 32.11
C ASP A 577 -0.37 -18.69 31.44
N ALA A 578 0.67 -19.42 31.03
CA ALA A 578 1.88 -18.84 30.45
C ALA A 578 1.59 -18.03 29.19
N ASP A 579 0.61 -18.43 28.38
CA ASP A 579 0.28 -17.71 27.15
C ASP A 579 -0.42 -16.38 27.45
N CYS A 580 -1.26 -16.33 28.49
CA CYS A 580 -1.85 -15.09 28.97
C CYS A 580 -0.83 -14.16 29.63
N LEU A 581 0.09 -14.70 30.44
CA LEU A 581 1.07 -13.91 31.19
C LEU A 581 2.06 -13.17 30.29
N ARG A 582 2.32 -13.67 29.07
CA ARG A 582 3.14 -12.97 28.05
C ARG A 582 2.64 -11.55 27.76
N CYS A 583 1.32 -11.35 27.74
CA CYS A 583 0.70 -10.05 27.43
C CYS A 583 0.23 -9.29 28.67
N HIS A 584 0.07 -9.97 29.81
CA HIS A 584 -0.48 -9.36 31.02
C HIS A 584 0.57 -9.00 32.08
N THR A 585 1.84 -9.34 31.88
CA THR A 585 2.94 -9.03 32.80
C THR A 585 4.04 -8.20 32.13
N THR A 586 4.95 -7.65 32.93
CA THR A 586 6.10 -6.90 32.44
C THR A 586 7.22 -7.88 32.10
N ALA A 587 7.51 -7.99 30.80
CA ALA A 587 8.64 -8.75 30.27
C ALA A 587 8.71 -10.21 30.76
N TRP A 588 7.62 -10.96 30.57
CA TRP A 588 7.52 -12.37 30.93
C TRP A 588 8.72 -13.20 30.45
N ASP A 589 9.35 -13.92 31.37
CA ASP A 589 10.50 -14.81 31.13
C ASP A 589 11.71 -14.12 30.47
N LYS A 590 11.85 -12.79 30.65
CA LYS A 590 13.04 -12.03 30.26
C LYS A 590 13.91 -11.75 31.49
N PRO A 591 15.24 -11.58 31.34
CA PRO A 591 16.13 -11.21 32.44
C PRO A 591 15.63 -9.98 33.20
N GLY A 592 15.39 -10.10 34.51
CA GLY A 592 14.85 -9.03 35.35
C GLY A 592 13.33 -8.80 35.26
N GLY A 593 12.64 -9.41 34.28
CA GLY A 593 11.19 -9.32 34.11
C GLY A 593 10.41 -10.33 34.95
N PHE A 594 9.08 -10.43 34.73
CA PHE A 594 8.23 -11.37 35.46
C PHE A 594 8.67 -12.82 35.22
N PRO A 595 9.09 -13.60 36.24
CA PRO A 595 9.67 -14.92 36.00
C PRO A 595 8.63 -15.97 35.60
N ALA A 596 9.01 -16.91 34.73
CA ALA A 596 8.15 -18.04 34.37
C ALA A 596 7.84 -18.91 35.61
N GLY A 597 6.55 -19.19 35.83
CA GLY A 597 6.09 -20.01 36.96
C GLY A 597 6.10 -19.32 38.33
N ALA A 598 6.45 -18.04 38.40
CA ALA A 598 6.35 -17.26 39.62
C ALA A 598 4.88 -16.96 39.97
N ASP A 599 4.59 -16.83 41.27
CA ASP A 599 3.28 -16.37 41.73
C ASP A 599 3.15 -14.84 41.57
N VAL A 600 1.94 -14.41 41.22
CA VAL A 600 1.60 -12.99 41.00
C VAL A 600 1.88 -12.14 42.25
N ALA A 601 1.61 -12.67 43.44
CA ALA A 601 1.72 -11.93 44.69
C ALA A 601 3.16 -11.59 45.05
N SER A 602 4.11 -12.51 44.81
CA SER A 602 5.54 -12.30 45.09
C SER A 602 6.23 -11.34 44.11
N HIS A 603 5.58 -11.03 42.97
CA HIS A 603 6.12 -10.16 41.92
C HIS A 603 5.13 -9.05 41.54
N ALA A 604 4.40 -8.49 42.52
CA ALA A 604 3.29 -7.57 42.28
C ALA A 604 3.64 -6.37 41.37
N ASP A 605 4.87 -5.86 41.38
CA ASP A 605 5.28 -4.74 40.53
C ASP A 605 5.49 -5.13 39.05
N LEU A 606 5.86 -6.39 38.79
CA LEU A 606 6.02 -6.95 37.45
C LEU A 606 4.75 -7.66 36.96
N ALA A 607 3.83 -7.99 37.87
CA ALA A 607 2.55 -8.64 37.57
C ALA A 607 1.49 -7.65 37.05
N ARG A 608 1.86 -6.90 36.01
CA ARG A 608 1.05 -5.88 35.33
C ARG A 608 1.72 -5.55 33.99
N VAL A 609 1.00 -4.91 33.07
CA VAL A 609 1.63 -4.30 31.90
C VAL A 609 2.22 -2.96 32.36
N GLY A 610 3.49 -2.98 32.73
CA GLY A 610 4.22 -1.87 33.35
C GLY A 610 4.79 -0.87 32.36
N CYS A 611 5.41 0.20 32.86
CA CYS A 611 6.08 1.22 32.03
C CYS A 611 7.07 0.55 31.04
N GLU A 612 7.81 -0.43 31.52
CA GLU A 612 8.87 -1.11 30.76
C GLU A 612 8.33 -2.08 29.70
N SER A 613 7.02 -2.40 29.70
CA SER A 613 6.38 -3.15 28.61
C SER A 613 6.31 -2.35 27.31
N CYS A 614 6.27 -1.01 27.41
CA CYS A 614 6.24 -0.11 26.25
C CYS A 614 7.58 0.61 26.03
N HIS A 615 8.27 0.94 27.12
CA HIS A 615 9.47 1.78 27.11
C HIS A 615 10.79 0.98 27.14
N GLY A 616 10.73 -0.34 27.40
CA GLY A 616 11.91 -1.19 27.57
C GLY A 616 12.50 -1.10 29.00
N PRO A 617 13.58 -1.86 29.28
CA PRO A 617 14.14 -2.01 30.62
C PRO A 617 14.76 -0.71 31.13
N GLY A 618 14.41 -0.35 32.38
CA GLY A 618 14.78 0.89 33.05
C GLY A 618 16.05 0.80 33.89
N GLY A 619 16.69 -0.36 34.04
CA GLY A 619 17.89 -0.52 34.90
C GLY A 619 19.00 0.47 34.60
N ALA A 620 19.35 0.64 33.33
CA ALA A 620 20.31 1.66 32.90
C ALA A 620 19.79 3.09 33.07
N HIS A 621 18.47 3.30 33.03
CA HIS A 621 17.84 4.60 33.22
C HIS A 621 17.78 5.02 34.69
N VAL A 622 17.64 4.11 35.65
CA VAL A 622 17.60 4.49 37.08
C VAL A 622 19.00 4.60 37.71
N GLY A 623 20.03 3.97 37.13
CA GLY A 623 21.38 3.93 37.70
C GLY A 623 22.06 5.29 37.97
N ASP A 624 22.76 5.43 39.09
CA ASP A 624 23.24 6.72 39.63
C ASP A 624 24.26 7.48 38.75
N THR A 625 24.96 6.80 37.84
CA THR A 625 26.08 7.37 37.05
C THR A 625 25.84 7.37 35.55
N THR A 626 24.67 6.92 35.09
CA THR A 626 24.36 6.76 33.67
C THR A 626 23.77 8.02 33.06
N ARG A 627 24.18 8.33 31.83
CA ARG A 627 23.48 9.30 30.98
C ARG A 627 22.07 8.74 30.71
N LYS A 628 21.04 9.42 31.20
CA LYS A 628 19.63 8.99 31.12
C LYS A 628 19.04 9.01 29.71
N VAL A 629 19.60 9.84 28.83
CA VAL A 629 19.14 9.97 27.44
C VAL A 629 19.57 8.73 26.65
N GLY A 630 18.60 8.08 26.00
CA GLY A 630 18.84 6.89 25.18
C GLY A 630 18.93 5.57 25.94
N THR A 631 18.72 5.58 27.27
CA THR A 631 18.70 4.34 28.08
C THR A 631 17.31 3.72 28.20
N ILE A 632 16.27 4.45 27.80
CA ILE A 632 14.89 3.98 27.76
C ILE A 632 14.21 4.58 26.53
N LEU A 633 13.26 3.85 25.91
CA LEU A 633 12.58 4.30 24.71
C LEU A 633 11.62 5.45 25.05
N SER A 634 11.79 6.62 24.41
CA SER A 634 10.74 7.63 24.36
C SER A 634 9.80 7.34 23.20
N LEU A 635 8.50 7.43 23.42
CA LEU A 635 7.46 7.25 22.39
C LEU A 635 6.98 8.59 21.82
N GLY A 636 7.19 9.71 22.53
CA GLY A 636 6.70 11.04 22.11
C GLY A 636 7.40 11.63 20.86
N ASP A 637 8.52 11.06 20.44
CA ASP A 637 9.27 11.43 19.24
C ASP A 637 9.24 10.34 18.16
N LYS A 638 8.34 9.35 18.30
CA LYS A 638 8.16 8.24 17.37
C LYS A 638 6.92 8.42 16.51
N CYS A 639 6.92 7.80 15.34
CA CYS A 639 5.73 7.71 14.50
C CYS A 639 4.73 6.71 15.10
N ASP A 640 3.50 7.18 15.34
CA ASP A 640 2.42 6.38 15.95
C ASP A 640 2.15 5.10 15.14
N SER A 641 2.14 5.19 13.80
CA SER A 641 1.85 4.06 12.90
C SER A 641 3.04 3.15 12.61
N CYS A 642 4.29 3.66 12.62
CA CYS A 642 5.45 2.83 12.26
C CYS A 642 6.09 2.12 13.46
N VAL A 643 6.01 2.75 14.64
CA VAL A 643 6.74 2.36 15.84
C VAL A 643 5.78 1.94 16.95
N ILE A 644 4.83 2.80 17.32
CA ILE A 644 3.96 2.53 18.47
C ILE A 644 3.04 1.35 18.17
N LEU A 645 2.52 1.25 16.95
CA LEU A 645 1.79 0.07 16.48
C LEU A 645 2.51 -1.25 16.72
N LYS A 646 3.82 -1.29 16.49
CA LYS A 646 4.59 -2.53 16.65
C LYS A 646 4.79 -2.89 18.13
N VAL A 647 4.84 -1.90 19.01
CA VAL A 647 4.90 -2.10 20.47
C VAL A 647 3.55 -2.62 20.96
N CYS A 648 2.45 -1.94 20.62
CA CYS A 648 1.11 -2.36 21.05
C CYS A 648 0.68 -3.70 20.45
N GLY A 649 0.94 -3.91 19.15
CA GLY A 649 0.63 -5.12 18.40
C GLY A 649 1.44 -6.36 18.82
N SER A 650 2.37 -6.24 19.77
CA SER A 650 2.99 -7.40 20.42
C SER A 650 2.00 -8.18 21.29
N CYS A 651 0.94 -7.51 21.75
CA CYS A 651 -0.12 -8.05 22.60
C CYS A 651 -1.53 -7.83 22.01
N HIS A 652 -1.73 -6.73 21.29
CA HIS A 652 -3.00 -6.36 20.67
C HIS A 652 -3.01 -6.74 19.18
N ASP A 653 -3.29 -8.00 18.91
CA ASP A 653 -3.54 -8.54 17.57
C ASP A 653 -5.01 -8.96 17.43
N ALA A 654 -5.43 -9.34 16.22
CA ALA A 654 -6.79 -9.79 15.98
C ALA A 654 -7.25 -10.98 16.85
N ALA A 655 -6.32 -11.81 17.35
CA ALA A 655 -6.65 -12.93 18.23
C ALA A 655 -6.89 -12.51 19.69
N ASN A 656 -6.20 -11.47 20.15
CA ASN A 656 -6.21 -11.03 21.55
C ASN A 656 -7.06 -9.76 21.80
N ASP A 657 -7.14 -8.85 20.83
CA ASP A 657 -7.93 -7.61 20.87
C ASP A 657 -8.50 -7.29 19.46
N PRO A 658 -9.59 -7.97 19.06
CA PRO A 658 -10.17 -7.81 17.73
C PRO A 658 -10.53 -6.35 17.40
N GLY A 659 -10.03 -5.86 16.26
CA GLY A 659 -10.28 -4.49 15.79
C GLY A 659 -9.34 -3.43 16.37
N PHE A 660 -8.35 -3.82 17.19
CA PHE A 660 -7.35 -2.89 17.71
C PHE A 660 -6.64 -2.09 16.61
N GLU A 661 -6.29 -2.74 15.49
CA GLU A 661 -5.53 -2.13 14.40
C GLU A 661 -6.26 -1.02 13.63
N PHE A 662 -7.55 -0.79 13.91
CA PHE A 662 -8.35 0.28 13.32
C PHE A 662 -8.57 1.47 14.23
N GLU A 663 -8.52 1.23 15.54
CA GLU A 663 -8.70 2.28 16.53
C GLU A 663 -7.36 2.69 17.14
N VAL A 664 -6.25 2.23 16.57
CA VAL A 664 -4.88 2.43 17.05
C VAL A 664 -4.64 3.83 17.57
N GLU A 665 -5.00 4.86 16.79
CA GLU A 665 -4.77 6.24 17.20
C GLU A 665 -5.59 6.61 18.45
N ALA A 666 -6.88 6.22 18.48
CA ALA A 666 -7.73 6.40 19.66
C ALA A 666 -7.23 5.59 20.88
N ARG A 667 -6.73 4.37 20.66
CA ARG A 667 -6.17 3.50 21.69
C ARG A 667 -4.84 4.05 22.23
N ILE A 668 -3.97 4.54 21.36
CA ILE A 668 -2.72 5.24 21.71
C ILE A 668 -3.05 6.50 22.51
N GLU A 669 -4.01 7.31 22.06
CA GLU A 669 -4.41 8.53 22.75
C GLU A 669 -4.96 8.24 24.15
N ALA A 670 -5.76 7.19 24.30
CA ALA A 670 -6.27 6.76 25.60
C ALA A 670 -5.18 6.34 26.60
N GLN A 671 -3.98 5.99 26.11
CA GLN A 671 -2.80 5.67 26.94
C GLN A 671 -1.77 6.79 26.99
N ARG A 672 -1.96 7.88 26.24
CA ARG A 672 -0.98 8.95 26.11
C ARG A 672 -0.79 9.65 27.45
N HIS A 673 0.47 9.82 27.83
CA HIS A 673 0.88 10.51 29.05
C HIS A 673 2.11 11.39 28.78
N GLY A 674 2.35 12.37 29.65
CA GLY A 674 3.42 13.36 29.51
C GLY A 674 3.05 14.60 28.69
N THR A 675 3.97 15.57 28.63
CA THR A 675 3.71 16.93 28.09
C THR A 675 4.23 17.15 26.65
N THR A 676 4.92 16.17 26.06
CA THR A 676 5.50 16.31 24.72
C THR A 676 4.49 15.89 23.65
N PRO A 677 4.11 16.78 22.71
CA PRO A 677 3.28 16.40 21.56
C PRO A 677 3.99 15.33 20.71
N SER A 678 3.23 14.42 20.11
CA SER A 678 3.82 13.35 19.28
C SER A 678 4.65 13.93 18.13
N ALA A 679 5.57 13.14 17.57
CA ALA A 679 6.32 13.55 16.38
C ALA A 679 5.38 13.96 15.23
N ALA A 680 4.26 13.24 15.07
CA ALA A 680 3.21 13.57 14.10
C ALA A 680 2.58 14.95 14.38
N THR A 681 2.30 15.28 15.64
CA THR A 681 1.74 16.59 16.01
C THR A 681 2.75 17.74 15.85
N ARG A 682 4.05 17.51 16.10
CA ARG A 682 5.09 18.55 15.96
C ARG A 682 5.38 18.89 14.50
N ALA A 683 5.46 17.89 13.62
CA ALA A 683 5.70 18.11 12.19
C ALA A 683 4.63 19.00 11.53
N GLN A 684 3.39 18.95 12.02
CA GLN A 684 2.29 19.79 11.55
C GLN A 684 2.39 21.26 12.02
N GLN A 685 2.93 21.49 13.22
CA GLN A 685 3.09 22.83 13.80
C GLN A 685 4.26 23.60 13.18
N GLU A 686 5.30 22.90 12.74
CA GLU A 686 6.49 23.51 12.12
C GLU A 686 6.32 23.74 10.60
N GLY A 687 5.31 23.14 9.98
CA GLY A 687 4.97 23.29 8.56
C GLY A 687 3.83 24.27 8.24
N SER A 688 3.32 25.01 9.24
CA SER A 688 2.25 26.02 9.10
C SER A 688 2.78 27.44 8.96
#